data_AF-A0A9E7EUH5-F1
#
_entry.id   AF-A0A9E7EUH5-F1
#
_cell.length_a   1.000
_cell.length_b   1.000
_cell.length_c   1.000
_cell.angle_alpha   90.00
_cell.angle_beta   90.00
_cell.angle_gamma   90.00
#
_symmetry.space_group_name_H-M   'P 1'
#
loop_
_entity.id
_entity.type
_entity.pdbx_description
1 polymer ?
#
loop_
_entity_poly.entity_id
_entity_poly.type
_entity_poly.pdbx_seq_one_letter_code
_entity_poly.pdbx_strand_id
1 'polypeptide(L)'
;MLLVAVDRAGEFGDEVSLVPPSRLKITSSTSVGVDRLPDEMSDMKIRDDKEAEATVIDGNGTETGHIIVTTVNGRNGQPKQTVSYMAERIVGHGSFGIVFQAKCLETGETVAIKKVLQDKRYKNRELQTMRLLDHPNVVCLKHCFFSTTEKDELYLNLVLEYVPETVHRVIKHYNKMNQRMPLIYVKLYMYQICRALAYIHGSIGVCHRDIKPQNLLVNPHTHQLKLCDFGSAKVLVKGEPNISYICSRYYRAPELIFGATEYTTAIDIWSAGCVFAELLLGQPLFPGESGVDQLVEIIKVLGTPTREEIKCMNPNYTEFKFPQIKAHPWHKIFHKRMPPEAVDLVSRLLQYSPNLRCTALEALIHPFFDELRDSDTRLPNSHFLPPLFNFKPHELKGVPMEIVAKLIPEHARKQWANANSSNSAVLNVLSFGAVGDGVSDDTDAFKSAWDSACEEGPGVVLVPQGYAFKIRSTIFAGPCHGELTLQVDGTIMPPDGPDAWPQRTSRRQWLVFYRANGLTLQGGGLFDGKGAKWWDLPANPTREGTTQLCPDPAIALSFFMSSNLAVRGIRIHNSPQFHFRFDNCRNVTVDAISINSPALSPNTDGIHVENSVDVGIYNSVISSGDDCVSIGAGSTNIHVRNLTCGPSHGISIGSLGKQNTRACVTNVTVKDSVIKHSDNGVRIKTWQGGSGSVSWVSFENIRMDTVRNPIIINQYYCLTKVCKNQTSAVYVSDVSYAGIKGSYDTRSPPIHFGCSDAIPCTNITLTDVELLPAQGDAIADPFCWNVYGESQTLTIPPVSCLLQGFAP
;
A
#
# COMPACT_ATOMS: atom_id res chain seq x y z
N MET A 1 -39.08 42.13 21.57
CA MET A 1 -39.02 43.60 21.76
C MET A 1 -37.64 43.91 22.33
N LEU A 2 -36.95 44.94 21.81
CA LEU A 2 -35.50 45.22 21.97
C LEU A 2 -34.61 44.10 21.40
N LEU A 3 -33.73 44.26 20.40
CA LEU A 3 -32.97 45.37 19.76
C LEU A 3 -31.75 45.92 20.53
N VAL A 4 -30.58 45.60 19.97
CA VAL A 4 -29.43 46.46 19.61
C VAL A 4 -28.60 47.15 20.71
N ALA A 5 -27.33 46.72 20.81
CA ALA A 5 -26.09 47.52 20.93
C ALA A 5 -24.88 46.55 21.01
N VAL A 6 -23.70 46.74 20.41
CA VAL A 6 -23.20 47.62 19.32
C VAL A 6 -22.10 46.82 18.60
N ASP A 7 -21.98 46.98 17.28
CA ASP A 7 -20.90 46.41 16.47
C ASP A 7 -19.77 47.45 16.29
N ARG A 8 -18.50 47.02 16.34
CA ARG A 8 -17.25 47.65 15.81
C ARG A 8 -16.00 47.29 16.62
N ALA A 9 -15.06 46.60 15.97
CA ALA A 9 -13.64 46.77 16.20
C ALA A 9 -12.95 46.86 14.82
N GLY A 10 -12.72 48.10 14.38
CA GLY A 10 -11.94 48.39 13.18
C GLY A 10 -10.46 48.50 13.50
N GLU A 11 -9.66 48.51 12.43
CA GLU A 11 -8.21 48.73 12.41
C GLU A 11 -7.77 49.90 13.30
N PHE A 12 -6.75 49.67 14.14
CA PHE A 12 -5.72 50.65 14.46
C PHE A 12 -4.43 49.89 14.74
N GLY A 13 -3.40 50.16 13.95
CA GLY A 13 -2.02 49.93 14.37
C GLY A 13 -1.51 51.19 15.05
N ASP A 14 -0.64 51.05 16.04
CA ASP A 14 0.31 52.09 16.40
C ASP A 14 1.54 51.49 17.11
N GLU A 15 2.65 52.19 16.99
CA GLU A 15 3.95 51.78 17.51
C GLU A 15 4.00 51.82 19.04
N VAL A 16 4.65 50.83 19.67
CA VAL A 16 5.13 50.97 21.06
C VAL A 16 6.61 50.61 21.12
N SER A 17 7.41 51.57 21.55
CA SER A 17 8.86 51.51 21.63
C SER A 17 9.33 50.60 22.77
N LEU A 18 10.25 49.69 22.45
CA LEU A 18 10.89 48.81 23.43
C LEU A 18 12.18 49.45 23.97
N VAL A 19 12.14 49.89 25.23
CA VAL A 19 13.33 50.22 26.01
C VAL A 19 13.90 48.93 26.64
N PRO A 20 15.19 48.59 26.46
CA PRO A 20 15.76 47.37 26.99
C PRO A 20 16.18 47.51 28.46
N PRO A 21 15.88 46.54 29.36
CA PRO A 21 16.48 46.49 30.68
C PRO A 21 17.93 46.02 30.62
N SER A 22 18.76 46.59 31.50
CA SER A 22 20.22 46.48 31.50
C SER A 22 20.75 45.19 32.12
N ARG A 23 21.99 44.83 31.74
CA ARG A 23 22.75 43.72 32.32
C ARG A 23 23.09 43.98 33.80
N LEU A 24 22.84 43.00 34.66
CA LEU A 24 23.46 42.90 35.98
C LEU A 24 24.06 41.50 36.17
N LYS A 25 25.38 41.44 36.43
CA LYS A 25 26.12 40.26 36.87
C LYS A 25 26.42 40.41 38.36
N ILE A 26 26.03 39.46 39.20
CA ILE A 26 26.63 39.23 40.54
C ILE A 26 26.81 37.71 40.75
N THR A 27 27.77 37.35 41.59
CA THR A 27 28.46 36.05 41.64
C THR A 27 28.15 35.18 42.86
N SER A 28 28.01 33.86 42.62
CA SER A 28 28.47 32.71 43.43
C SER A 28 28.14 32.51 44.94
N SER A 29 27.76 31.26 45.25
CA SER A 29 27.85 30.54 46.55
C SER A 29 26.75 30.84 47.59
N THR A 30 26.23 29.92 48.42
CA THR A 30 26.62 28.52 48.79
C THR A 30 25.38 27.58 48.96
N SER A 31 25.63 26.27 49.13
CA SER A 31 24.66 25.17 49.45
C SER A 31 23.87 25.41 50.76
N VAL A 32 22.70 24.82 51.06
CA VAL A 32 22.19 23.42 51.00
C VAL A 32 20.64 23.50 50.92
N GLY A 33 19.82 22.55 50.42
CA GLY A 33 19.99 21.20 49.84
C GLY A 33 18.65 20.41 49.95
N VAL A 34 18.42 19.36 49.15
CA VAL A 34 17.12 18.64 49.05
C VAL A 34 17.33 17.13 48.76
N ASP A 35 16.47 16.27 49.30
CA ASP A 35 16.50 14.81 49.17
C ASP A 35 16.33 14.27 47.74
N ARG A 36 16.86 13.06 47.51
CA ARG A 36 16.98 12.42 46.19
C ARG A 36 15.72 11.66 45.75
N LEU A 37 15.41 11.78 44.46
CA LEU A 37 14.55 10.85 43.69
C LEU A 37 15.44 9.86 42.90
N PRO A 38 14.91 8.71 42.42
CA PRO A 38 15.72 7.62 41.87
C PRO A 38 16.43 7.92 40.54
N ASP A 39 17.64 7.36 40.38
CA ASP A 39 18.55 7.53 39.24
C ASP A 39 18.15 6.71 37.98
N GLU A 40 16.99 6.96 37.36
CA GLU A 40 16.63 6.38 36.03
C GLU A 40 15.99 7.41 35.05
N MET A 41 16.41 8.67 35.10
CA MET A 41 15.95 9.72 34.16
C MET A 41 17.06 10.57 33.50
N SER A 42 18.34 10.20 33.64
CA SER A 42 19.47 11.01 33.11
C SER A 42 19.92 10.68 31.68
N ASP A 43 19.61 9.49 31.16
CA ASP A 43 20.26 8.97 29.94
C ASP A 43 19.42 9.08 28.66
N MET A 44 18.37 9.92 28.67
CA MET A 44 17.82 10.51 27.45
C MET A 44 18.47 11.86 27.13
N LYS A 45 19.78 11.84 26.89
CA LYS A 45 20.39 12.89 26.06
C LYS A 45 19.79 12.77 24.67
N ILE A 46 18.99 13.75 24.29
CA ILE A 46 18.72 14.05 22.88
C ILE A 46 20.10 14.17 22.22
N ARG A 47 20.42 13.26 21.30
CA ARG A 47 21.55 13.48 20.40
C ARG A 47 21.18 14.71 19.58
N ASP A 48 22.05 15.73 19.62
CA ASP A 48 22.02 16.81 18.64
C ASP A 48 22.45 16.22 17.29
N ASP A 49 21.53 15.50 16.65
CA ASP A 49 21.64 15.10 15.27
C ASP A 49 21.70 16.40 14.45
N LYS A 50 22.88 16.66 13.88
CA LYS A 50 23.13 17.82 13.02
C LYS A 50 22.01 17.95 11.99
N GLU A 51 21.50 19.16 11.87
CA GLU A 51 20.28 19.44 11.11
C GLU A 51 20.34 18.87 9.69
N ALA A 52 19.36 18.03 9.36
CA ALA A 52 19.04 17.73 7.97
C ALA A 52 18.40 18.98 7.35
N GLU A 53 19.23 19.89 6.83
CA GLU A 53 18.85 21.14 6.16
C GLU A 53 17.81 20.90 5.06
N ALA A 54 16.53 21.02 5.41
CA ALA A 54 15.44 20.82 4.47
C ALA A 54 15.52 21.87 3.36
N THR A 55 15.50 21.40 2.11
CA THR A 55 15.75 22.23 0.94
C THR A 55 14.68 23.32 0.81
N VAL A 56 15.14 24.55 0.56
CA VAL A 56 14.31 25.71 0.21
C VAL A 56 14.21 25.76 -1.30
N ILE A 57 12.99 25.94 -1.82
CA ILE A 57 12.70 26.04 -3.25
C ILE A 57 12.17 27.45 -3.52
N ASP A 58 12.83 28.18 -4.42
CA ASP A 58 12.36 29.49 -4.87
C ASP A 58 11.25 29.37 -5.92
N GLY A 59 10.17 30.12 -5.72
CA GLY A 59 9.14 30.35 -6.73
C GLY A 59 7.71 30.16 -6.22
N ASN A 60 6.75 30.67 -6.99
CA ASN A 60 5.31 30.68 -6.68
C ASN A 60 4.64 29.27 -6.80
N GLY A 61 5.39 28.19 -6.58
CA GLY A 61 5.14 26.84 -7.11
C GLY A 61 3.95 26.06 -6.56
N THR A 62 2.91 26.67 -5.99
CA THR A 62 1.72 25.98 -5.48
C THR A 62 0.42 26.52 -6.07
N GLU A 63 0.39 26.72 -7.38
CA GLU A 63 -0.82 26.90 -8.17
C GLU A 63 -1.16 25.60 -8.93
N THR A 64 -2.44 25.36 -9.21
CA THR A 64 -2.89 24.14 -9.89
C THR A 64 -2.28 24.02 -11.28
N GLY A 65 -1.74 22.85 -11.61
CA GLY A 65 -0.99 22.58 -12.85
C GLY A 65 0.53 22.76 -12.72
N HIS A 66 1.04 23.39 -11.66
CA HIS A 66 2.48 23.52 -11.45
C HIS A 66 3.11 22.22 -10.93
N ILE A 67 4.38 22.01 -11.31
CA ILE A 67 5.22 20.91 -10.83
C ILE A 67 6.15 21.45 -9.74
N ILE A 68 5.94 21.01 -8.50
CA ILE A 68 6.82 21.28 -7.36
C ILE A 68 7.97 20.27 -7.41
N VAL A 69 9.16 20.70 -7.81
CA VAL A 69 10.37 19.87 -7.72
C VAL A 69 11.03 20.09 -6.36
N THR A 70 11.04 19.08 -5.51
CA THR A 70 11.64 19.14 -4.17
C THR A 70 12.74 18.12 -4.00
N THR A 71 13.75 18.44 -3.19
CA THR A 71 14.80 17.49 -2.82
C THR A 71 14.48 16.90 -1.47
N VAL A 72 14.10 15.62 -1.45
CA VAL A 72 13.94 14.85 -0.23
C VAL A 72 15.34 14.49 0.26
N ASN A 73 15.76 15.12 1.36
CA ASN A 73 16.95 14.69 2.08
C ASN A 73 16.77 13.25 2.55
N GLY A 74 17.72 12.38 2.20
CA GLY A 74 17.75 11.03 2.74
C GLY A 74 17.84 11.07 4.27
N ARG A 75 16.93 10.36 4.95
CA ARG A 75 17.10 10.06 6.37
C ARG A 75 18.24 9.05 6.50
N ASN A 76 18.97 9.12 7.61
CA ASN A 76 20.00 8.13 7.98
C ASN A 76 21.12 7.92 6.93
N GLY A 77 21.47 8.96 6.16
CA GLY A 77 22.61 8.92 5.22
C GLY A 77 22.30 8.52 3.77
N GLN A 78 21.03 8.27 3.42
CA GLN A 78 20.65 8.04 2.02
C GLN A 78 20.95 9.27 1.12
N PRO A 79 21.20 9.05 -0.19
CA PRO A 79 21.41 10.15 -1.14
C PRO A 79 20.16 11.03 -1.25
N LYS A 80 20.37 12.33 -1.48
CA LYS A 80 19.30 13.30 -1.75
C LYS A 80 18.52 12.88 -3.01
N GLN A 81 17.22 12.62 -2.86
CA GLN A 81 16.35 12.25 -3.98
C GLN A 81 15.50 13.44 -4.42
N THR A 82 15.58 13.82 -5.69
CA THR A 82 14.64 14.77 -6.29
C THR A 82 13.30 14.08 -6.53
N VAL A 83 12.21 14.71 -6.10
CA VAL A 83 10.83 14.22 -6.24
C VAL A 83 9.94 15.37 -6.71
N SER A 84 9.03 15.09 -7.63
CA SER A 84 8.27 16.09 -8.38
C SER A 84 6.78 15.88 -8.16
N TYR A 85 6.09 16.91 -7.68
CA TYR A 85 4.66 16.86 -7.39
C TYR A 85 3.87 17.80 -8.29
N MET A 86 3.02 17.25 -9.16
CA MET A 86 2.07 18.04 -9.92
C MET A 86 0.86 18.37 -9.04
N ALA A 87 0.67 19.64 -8.70
CA ALA A 87 -0.47 20.08 -7.90
C ALA A 87 -1.76 20.04 -8.75
N GLU A 88 -2.69 19.13 -8.45
CA GLU A 88 -3.89 18.90 -9.26
C GLU A 88 -5.02 19.88 -8.90
N ARG A 89 -5.33 20.01 -7.59
CA ARG A 89 -6.43 20.85 -7.10
C ARG A 89 -6.29 21.19 -5.62
N ILE A 90 -6.83 22.33 -5.19
CA ILE A 90 -7.03 22.63 -3.76
C ILE A 90 -8.15 21.72 -3.24
N VAL A 91 -7.91 21.04 -2.12
CA VAL A 91 -8.89 20.15 -1.46
C VAL A 91 -9.35 20.67 -0.09
N GLY A 92 -8.63 21.64 0.49
CA GLY A 92 -9.04 22.30 1.72
C GLY A 92 -8.33 23.63 1.96
N HIS A 93 -9.03 24.54 2.62
CA HIS A 93 -8.48 25.74 3.25
C HIS A 93 -8.63 25.57 4.77
N GLY A 94 -7.52 25.67 5.50
CA GLY A 94 -7.51 25.64 6.97
C GLY A 94 -7.09 26.98 7.55
N SER A 95 -7.29 27.16 8.86
CA SER A 95 -6.92 28.38 9.60
C SER A 95 -5.43 28.75 9.50
N PHE A 96 -4.58 27.77 9.13
CA PHE A 96 -3.13 27.87 9.14
C PHE A 96 -2.48 27.66 7.77
N GLY A 97 -3.26 27.43 6.70
CA GLY A 97 -2.71 27.11 5.39
C GLY A 97 -3.66 26.50 4.36
N ILE A 98 -3.12 26.11 3.21
CA ILE A 98 -3.85 25.53 2.07
C ILE A 98 -3.43 24.06 1.91
N VAL A 99 -4.39 23.19 1.58
CA VAL A 99 -4.14 21.77 1.27
C VAL A 99 -4.41 21.50 -0.20
N PHE A 100 -3.38 21.04 -0.90
CA PHE A 100 -3.45 20.61 -2.29
C PHE A 100 -3.52 19.09 -2.37
N GLN A 101 -4.36 18.56 -3.25
CA GLN A 101 -4.13 17.24 -3.82
C GLN A 101 -3.06 17.39 -4.92
N ALA A 102 -2.05 16.54 -4.87
CA ALA A 102 -0.99 16.49 -5.87
C ALA A 102 -0.68 15.05 -6.27
N LYS A 103 -0.05 14.87 -7.42
CA LYS A 103 0.44 13.58 -7.90
C LYS A 103 1.96 13.58 -7.93
N CYS A 104 2.57 12.62 -7.24
CA CYS A 104 3.99 12.32 -7.36
C CYS A 104 4.26 11.77 -8.76
N LEU A 105 5.14 12.41 -9.52
CA LEU A 105 5.40 12.05 -10.92
C LEU A 105 6.28 10.81 -11.03
N GLU A 106 7.17 10.58 -10.05
CA GLU A 106 8.09 9.44 -10.02
C GLU A 106 7.40 8.12 -9.63
N THR A 107 6.38 8.17 -8.76
CA THR A 107 5.65 6.97 -8.28
C THR A 107 4.24 6.85 -8.83
N GLY A 108 3.69 7.91 -9.42
CA GLY A 108 2.28 8.01 -9.80
C GLY A 108 1.32 8.19 -8.62
N GLU A 109 1.80 8.22 -7.38
CA GLU A 109 0.97 8.25 -6.16
C GLU A 109 0.30 9.60 -5.94
N THR A 110 -0.99 9.59 -5.58
CA THR A 110 -1.71 10.79 -5.12
C THR A 110 -1.38 11.09 -3.66
N VAL A 111 -1.01 12.33 -3.36
CA VAL A 111 -0.63 12.82 -2.03
C VAL A 111 -1.41 14.09 -1.66
N ALA A 112 -1.46 14.42 -0.37
CA ALA A 112 -1.96 15.70 0.12
C ALA A 112 -0.78 16.57 0.57
N ILE A 113 -0.64 17.77 0.02
CA ILE A 113 0.40 18.73 0.40
C ILE A 113 -0.24 19.87 1.20
N LYS A 114 0.01 19.93 2.51
CA LYS A 114 -0.42 21.02 3.40
C LYS A 114 0.68 22.08 3.45
N LYS A 115 0.45 23.23 2.82
CA LYS A 115 1.33 24.40 2.84
C LYS A 115 0.91 25.36 3.96
N VAL A 116 1.78 25.58 4.93
CA VAL A 116 1.57 26.48 6.09
C VAL A 116 2.66 27.54 6.13
N LEU A 117 2.32 28.78 6.52
CA LEU A 117 3.30 29.85 6.69
C LEU A 117 4.22 29.52 7.87
N GLN A 118 5.53 29.71 7.68
CA GLN A 118 6.57 29.36 8.65
C GLN A 118 7.26 30.61 9.18
N ASP A 119 7.04 30.94 10.45
CA ASP A 119 7.89 31.92 11.15
C ASP A 119 9.29 31.34 11.30
N LYS A 120 10.31 32.04 10.77
CA LYS A 120 11.73 31.65 10.81
C LYS A 120 12.26 31.48 12.26
N ARG A 121 11.54 31.97 13.29
CA ARG A 121 11.94 31.93 14.72
C ARG A 121 11.39 30.74 15.53
N TYR A 122 10.38 30.02 15.05
CA TYR A 122 9.66 29.02 15.86
C TYR A 122 9.59 27.65 15.19
N LYS A 123 9.90 26.58 15.92
CA LYS A 123 9.73 25.20 15.42
C LYS A 123 8.24 24.89 15.25
N ASN A 124 7.86 24.32 14.11
CA ASN A 124 6.47 23.96 13.82
C ASN A 124 6.05 22.71 14.62
N ARG A 125 5.08 22.88 15.52
CA ARG A 125 4.59 21.81 16.40
C ARG A 125 3.87 20.68 15.65
N GLU A 126 3.19 20.99 14.55
CA GLU A 126 2.52 19.96 13.73
C GLU A 126 3.56 19.01 13.14
N LEU A 127 4.64 19.54 12.56
CA LEU A 127 5.74 18.73 12.03
C LEU A 127 6.42 17.87 13.12
N GLN A 128 6.65 18.45 14.30
CA GLN A 128 7.22 17.70 15.43
C GLN A 128 6.31 16.54 15.86
N THR A 129 5.00 16.81 15.98
CA THR A 129 4.00 15.81 16.36
C THR A 129 3.92 14.71 15.32
N MET A 130 3.74 15.08 14.04
CA MET A 130 3.56 14.16 12.91
C MET A 130 4.78 13.25 12.66
N ARG A 131 5.98 13.63 13.09
CA ARG A 131 7.18 12.76 13.04
C ARG A 131 7.15 11.61 14.05
N LEU A 132 6.28 11.66 15.05
CA LEU A 132 6.14 10.62 16.10
C LEU A 132 5.01 9.62 15.81
N LEU A 133 4.19 9.85 14.78
CA LEU A 133 2.96 9.11 14.54
C LEU A 133 3.13 8.03 13.47
N ASP A 134 2.81 6.78 13.83
CA ASP A 134 2.75 5.61 12.94
C ASP A 134 1.60 4.68 13.39
N HIS A 135 0.40 4.95 12.86
CA HIS A 135 -0.82 4.22 13.24
C HIS A 135 -1.80 4.11 12.06
N PRO A 136 -2.45 2.95 11.84
CA PRO A 136 -3.35 2.75 10.68
C PRO A 136 -4.50 3.76 10.60
N ASN A 137 -4.95 4.31 11.73
CA ASN A 137 -6.04 5.28 11.81
C ASN A 137 -5.57 6.74 12.02
N VAL A 138 -4.29 7.02 11.74
CA VAL A 138 -3.72 8.37 11.67
C VAL A 138 -3.15 8.61 10.28
N VAL A 139 -3.18 9.86 9.81
CA VAL A 139 -2.59 10.25 8.52
C VAL A 139 -1.06 10.22 8.58
N CYS A 140 -0.42 9.54 7.64
CA CYS A 140 1.03 9.36 7.56
C CYS A 140 1.72 10.59 6.95
N LEU A 141 2.79 11.07 7.61
CA LEU A 141 3.72 12.06 7.06
C LEU A 141 4.80 11.37 6.21
N LYS A 142 4.71 11.51 4.89
CA LYS A 142 5.71 10.96 3.95
C LYS A 142 7.03 11.73 4.06
N HIS A 143 6.99 13.05 3.85
CA HIS A 143 8.15 13.94 4.03
C HIS A 143 7.69 15.41 4.16
N CYS A 144 8.64 16.34 4.27
CA CYS A 144 8.37 17.78 4.31
C CYS A 144 9.49 18.57 3.61
N PHE A 145 9.16 19.75 3.09
CA PHE A 145 10.12 20.68 2.45
C PHE A 145 9.70 22.14 2.66
N PHE A 146 10.62 23.08 2.39
CA PHE A 146 10.34 24.51 2.49
C PHE A 146 10.23 25.16 1.10
N SER A 147 9.41 26.20 0.99
CA SER A 147 9.25 27.00 -0.24
C SER A 147 9.17 28.48 0.09
N THR A 148 9.86 29.32 -0.68
CA THR A 148 9.87 30.79 -0.58
C THR A 148 8.95 31.40 -1.64
N THR A 149 8.15 32.41 -1.26
CA THR A 149 7.42 33.22 -2.23
C THR A 149 8.27 34.38 -2.73
N GLU A 150 7.81 35.07 -3.78
CA GLU A 150 8.43 36.30 -4.33
C GLU A 150 8.59 37.43 -3.28
N LYS A 151 7.93 37.31 -2.12
CA LYS A 151 8.01 38.26 -0.99
C LYS A 151 8.96 37.82 0.14
N ASP A 152 9.80 36.79 -0.08
CA ASP A 152 10.63 36.10 0.94
C ASP A 152 9.83 35.55 2.15
N GLU A 153 8.55 35.26 1.95
CA GLU A 153 7.77 34.51 2.94
C GLU A 153 8.13 33.03 2.86
N LEU A 154 8.59 32.47 3.98
CA LEU A 154 8.91 31.05 4.09
C LEU A 154 7.65 30.24 4.41
N TYR A 155 7.40 29.17 3.65
CA TYR A 155 6.33 28.21 3.91
C TYR A 155 6.89 26.82 4.14
N LEU A 156 6.32 26.11 5.12
CA LEU A 156 6.52 24.68 5.34
C LEU A 156 5.45 23.90 4.56
N ASN A 157 5.88 22.90 3.80
CA ASN A 157 5.03 22.00 3.06
C ASN A 157 5.12 20.61 3.68
N LEU A 158 4.01 20.10 4.22
CA LEU A 158 3.89 18.74 4.74
C LEU A 158 3.27 17.86 3.66
N VAL A 159 3.98 16.82 3.22
CA VAL A 159 3.44 15.85 2.24
C VAL A 159 2.93 14.62 2.99
N LEU A 160 1.63 14.42 2.89
CA LEU A 160 0.84 13.44 3.62
C LEU A 160 0.27 12.41 2.63
N GLU A 161 -0.12 11.24 3.11
CA GLU A 161 -0.98 10.34 2.33
C GLU A 161 -2.30 11.03 1.95
N TYR A 162 -2.81 10.76 0.74
CA TYR A 162 -4.11 11.26 0.31
C TYR A 162 -5.22 10.29 0.69
N VAL A 163 -6.29 10.82 1.28
CA VAL A 163 -7.52 10.09 1.57
C VAL A 163 -8.68 10.89 0.97
N PRO A 164 -9.57 10.28 0.16
CA PRO A 164 -10.40 11.04 -0.80
C PRO A 164 -11.57 11.82 -0.18
N GLU A 165 -12.12 11.33 0.93
CA GLU A 165 -13.35 11.86 1.53
C GLU A 165 -13.18 12.15 3.02
N THR A 166 -14.17 12.85 3.60
CA THR A 166 -14.21 13.13 5.05
C THR A 166 -15.54 12.69 5.64
N VAL A 167 -15.56 12.35 6.94
CA VAL A 167 -16.78 11.99 7.65
C VAL A 167 -17.86 13.08 7.51
N HIS A 168 -17.46 14.36 7.50
CA HIS A 168 -18.36 15.49 7.23
C HIS A 168 -19.07 15.39 5.86
N ARG A 169 -18.34 15.03 4.81
CA ARG A 169 -18.91 14.87 3.46
C ARG A 169 -19.81 13.64 3.38
N VAL A 170 -19.45 12.54 4.06
CA VAL A 170 -20.30 11.34 4.15
C VAL A 170 -21.61 11.64 4.89
N ILE A 171 -21.59 12.35 6.02
CA ILE A 171 -22.81 12.81 6.72
C ILE A 171 -23.68 13.66 5.78
N LYS A 172 -23.08 14.64 5.10
CA LYS A 172 -23.79 15.49 4.12
C LYS A 172 -24.38 14.69 2.95
N HIS A 173 -23.73 13.62 2.50
CA HIS A 173 -24.22 12.75 1.44
C HIS A 173 -25.52 12.04 1.86
N TYR A 174 -25.52 11.37 3.02
CA TYR A 174 -26.72 10.73 3.57
C TYR A 174 -27.86 11.72 3.81
N ASN A 175 -27.57 12.90 4.36
CA ASN A 175 -28.57 13.95 4.54
C ASN A 175 -29.19 14.42 3.22
N LYS A 176 -28.39 14.61 2.16
CA LYS A 176 -28.89 14.97 0.82
C LYS A 176 -29.82 13.91 0.22
N MET A 177 -29.60 12.64 0.57
CA MET A 177 -30.47 11.52 0.18
C MET A 177 -31.70 11.36 1.09
N ASN A 178 -31.87 12.20 2.13
CA ASN A 178 -32.85 12.02 3.20
C ASN A 178 -32.77 10.64 3.88
N GLN A 179 -31.58 10.05 3.93
CA GLN A 179 -31.31 8.76 4.56
C GLN A 179 -30.49 8.92 5.84
N ARG A 180 -30.62 7.96 6.76
CA ARG A 180 -29.69 7.83 7.89
C ARG A 180 -28.50 6.98 7.48
N MET A 181 -27.32 7.30 8.02
CA MET A 181 -26.16 6.45 7.84
C MET A 181 -26.42 5.06 8.46
N PRO A 182 -26.18 3.95 7.74
CA PRO A 182 -26.23 2.61 8.30
C PRO A 182 -25.36 2.49 9.57
N LEU A 183 -25.92 1.87 10.61
CA LEU A 183 -25.27 1.79 11.93
C LEU A 183 -23.90 1.08 11.89
N ILE A 184 -23.71 0.12 10.99
CA ILE A 184 -22.41 -0.54 10.79
C ILE A 184 -21.30 0.45 10.41
N TYR A 185 -21.58 1.46 9.58
CA TYR A 185 -20.61 2.50 9.26
C TYR A 185 -20.35 3.43 10.45
N VAL A 186 -21.38 3.74 11.23
CA VAL A 186 -21.21 4.53 12.47
C VAL A 186 -20.32 3.78 13.47
N LYS A 187 -20.54 2.47 13.65
CA LYS A 187 -19.68 1.60 14.47
C LYS A 187 -18.25 1.61 13.94
N LEU A 188 -18.04 1.35 12.65
CA LEU A 188 -16.72 1.30 12.02
C LEU A 188 -15.93 2.61 12.15
N TYR A 189 -16.59 3.75 11.89
CA TYR A 189 -15.92 5.04 12.01
C TYR A 189 -15.63 5.38 13.46
N MET A 190 -16.59 5.19 14.38
CA MET A 190 -16.39 5.51 15.78
C MET A 190 -15.34 4.61 16.45
N TYR A 191 -15.29 3.31 16.12
CA TYR A 191 -14.23 2.42 16.60
C TYR A 191 -12.84 2.89 16.14
N GLN A 192 -12.69 3.25 14.86
CA GLN A 192 -11.41 3.74 14.33
C GLN A 192 -11.01 5.11 14.92
N ILE A 193 -11.97 5.99 15.22
CA ILE A 193 -11.74 7.24 15.95
C ILE A 193 -11.23 6.93 17.36
N CYS A 194 -11.92 6.06 18.11
CA CYS A 194 -11.48 5.65 19.45
C CYS A 194 -10.08 5.01 19.41
N ARG A 195 -9.75 4.21 18.38
CA ARG A 195 -8.42 3.59 18.25
C ARG A 195 -7.33 4.62 17.97
N ALA A 196 -7.58 5.58 17.07
CA ALA A 196 -6.65 6.69 16.83
C ALA A 196 -6.41 7.53 18.10
N LEU A 197 -7.48 7.82 18.86
CA LEU A 197 -7.39 8.56 20.12
C LEU A 197 -6.63 7.78 21.20
N ALA A 198 -6.93 6.48 21.39
CA ALA A 198 -6.23 5.62 22.35
C ALA A 198 -4.71 5.59 22.08
N TYR A 199 -4.32 5.51 20.81
CA TYR A 199 -2.92 5.58 20.38
C TYR A 199 -2.27 6.95 20.71
N ILE A 200 -2.84 8.08 20.23
CA ILE A 200 -2.19 9.38 20.46
C ILE A 200 -2.20 9.79 21.94
N HIS A 201 -3.23 9.41 22.70
CA HIS A 201 -3.32 9.70 24.14
C HIS A 201 -2.39 8.80 24.96
N GLY A 202 -2.46 7.48 24.77
CA GLY A 202 -1.79 6.50 25.63
C GLY A 202 -0.37 6.16 25.21
N SER A 203 -0.10 6.03 23.90
CA SER A 203 1.23 5.66 23.39
C SER A 203 2.15 6.86 23.17
N ILE A 204 1.60 8.04 22.83
CA ILE A 204 2.37 9.24 22.44
C ILE A 204 2.22 10.42 23.42
N GLY A 205 1.14 10.49 24.20
CA GLY A 205 0.88 11.59 25.16
C GLY A 205 0.40 12.91 24.52
N VAL A 206 -0.15 12.86 23.31
CA VAL A 206 -0.60 14.01 22.53
C VAL A 206 -2.11 14.16 22.57
N CYS A 207 -2.60 15.35 22.89
CA CYS A 207 -4.00 15.75 22.71
C CYS A 207 -4.16 16.46 21.36
N HIS A 208 -5.21 16.12 20.60
CA HIS A 208 -5.45 16.66 19.25
C HIS A 208 -6.06 18.07 19.29
N ARG A 209 -7.01 18.31 20.19
CA ARG A 209 -7.66 19.61 20.46
C ARG A 209 -8.45 20.21 19.28
N ASP A 210 -8.85 19.37 18.32
CA ASP A 210 -9.76 19.75 17.22
C ASP A 210 -10.40 18.53 16.51
N ILE A 211 -10.87 17.55 17.29
CA ILE A 211 -11.61 16.40 16.74
C ILE A 211 -12.97 16.88 16.23
N LYS A 212 -13.24 16.64 14.94
CA LYS A 212 -14.47 17.04 14.24
C LYS A 212 -14.62 16.26 12.93
N PRO A 213 -15.81 16.15 12.33
CA PRO A 213 -16.04 15.36 11.12
C PRO A 213 -15.22 15.79 9.89
N GLN A 214 -14.71 17.03 9.86
CA GLN A 214 -13.85 17.54 8.80
C GLN A 214 -12.39 17.03 8.92
N ASN A 215 -11.93 16.76 10.13
CA ASN A 215 -10.57 16.29 10.44
C ASN A 215 -10.47 14.75 10.51
N LEU A 216 -11.53 14.07 10.06
CA LEU A 216 -11.66 12.62 10.02
C LEU A 216 -11.80 12.21 8.56
N LEU A 217 -10.69 11.79 7.96
CA LEU A 217 -10.63 11.35 6.58
C LEU A 217 -11.13 9.91 6.47
N VAL A 218 -11.73 9.57 5.34
CA VAL A 218 -12.25 8.21 5.08
C VAL A 218 -12.09 7.83 3.61
N ASN A 219 -11.69 6.58 3.36
CA ASN A 219 -11.81 5.97 2.04
C ASN A 219 -13.20 5.29 1.95
N PRO A 220 -14.12 5.75 1.07
CA PRO A 220 -15.48 5.22 1.01
C PRO A 220 -15.58 3.80 0.42
N HIS A 221 -14.50 3.25 -0.16
CA HIS A 221 -14.48 1.89 -0.69
C HIS A 221 -14.00 0.86 0.34
N THR A 222 -13.03 1.23 1.18
CA THR A 222 -12.44 0.34 2.20
C THR A 222 -12.97 0.63 3.61
N HIS A 223 -13.68 1.74 3.81
CA HIS A 223 -14.11 2.28 5.10
C HIS A 223 -12.99 2.49 6.13
N GLN A 224 -11.73 2.54 5.68
CA GLN A 224 -10.60 2.92 6.51
C GLN A 224 -10.69 4.41 6.84
N LEU A 225 -10.69 4.73 8.13
CA LEU A 225 -10.72 6.09 8.66
C LEU A 225 -9.34 6.51 9.17
N LYS A 226 -8.94 7.76 8.92
CA LYS A 226 -7.67 8.35 9.34
C LYS A 226 -7.86 9.75 9.93
N LEU A 227 -7.34 9.96 11.13
CA LEU A 227 -7.30 11.25 11.81
C LEU A 227 -6.22 12.16 11.19
N CYS A 228 -6.56 13.43 10.94
CA CYS A 228 -5.67 14.43 10.35
C CYS A 228 -5.77 15.81 11.00
N ASP A 229 -4.89 16.74 10.57
CA ASP A 229 -4.80 18.14 11.04
C ASP A 229 -4.33 18.30 12.49
N PHE A 230 -3.08 17.90 12.73
CA PHE A 230 -2.39 18.04 14.02
C PHE A 230 -1.89 19.48 14.27
N GLY A 231 -2.34 20.48 13.50
CA GLY A 231 -1.99 21.89 13.67
C GLY A 231 -2.36 22.45 15.05
N SER A 232 -3.45 21.95 15.63
CA SER A 232 -3.88 22.29 17.00
C SER A 232 -3.33 21.37 18.08
N ALA A 233 -2.61 20.29 17.75
CA ALA A 233 -2.19 19.28 18.73
C ALA A 233 -1.17 19.82 19.75
N LYS A 234 -1.11 19.23 20.95
CA LYS A 234 -0.07 19.49 21.96
C LYS A 234 0.12 18.27 22.87
N VAL A 235 1.36 17.97 23.24
CA VAL A 235 1.67 17.16 24.42
C VAL A 235 1.23 17.93 25.66
N LEU A 236 0.32 17.37 26.46
CA LEU A 236 -0.20 18.04 27.66
C LEU A 236 0.63 17.63 28.88
N VAL A 237 1.35 18.60 29.45
CA VAL A 237 2.15 18.41 30.67
C VAL A 237 1.31 18.86 31.87
N LYS A 238 1.25 18.03 32.91
CA LYS A 238 0.47 18.32 34.13
C LYS A 238 1.04 19.55 34.84
N GLY A 239 0.16 20.52 35.16
CA GLY A 239 0.54 21.80 35.78
C GLY A 239 1.00 22.89 34.80
N GLU A 240 1.11 22.60 33.49
CA GLU A 240 1.29 23.65 32.48
C GLU A 240 -0.08 24.22 32.03
N PRO A 241 -0.28 25.54 32.05
CA PRO A 241 -1.49 26.14 31.51
C PRO A 241 -1.52 26.08 29.98
N ASN A 242 -2.71 25.89 29.42
CA ASN A 242 -2.96 25.81 27.99
C ASN A 242 -4.07 26.78 27.58
N ILE A 243 -4.09 27.17 26.30
CA ILE A 243 -5.14 28.04 25.75
C ILE A 243 -6.49 27.33 25.83
N SER A 244 -7.47 27.96 26.49
CA SER A 244 -8.84 27.45 26.68
C SER A 244 -9.72 27.66 25.44
N TYR A 245 -9.53 28.75 24.69
CA TYR A 245 -10.21 29.00 23.42
C TYR A 245 -9.61 28.15 22.29
N ILE A 246 -9.86 26.84 22.35
CA ILE A 246 -9.40 25.80 21.41
C ILE A 246 -10.58 24.89 21.04
N CYS A 247 -10.38 23.93 20.12
CA CYS A 247 -11.43 23.13 19.45
C CYS A 247 -12.44 23.96 18.63
N SER A 248 -12.91 23.37 17.53
CA SER A 248 -14.06 23.87 16.76
C SER A 248 -15.35 23.84 17.60
N ARG A 249 -16.13 24.92 17.54
CA ARG A 249 -17.16 25.27 18.55
C ARG A 249 -18.13 24.14 18.91
N TYR A 250 -18.78 23.49 17.93
CA TYR A 250 -19.78 22.45 18.18
C TYR A 250 -19.25 21.19 18.90
N TYR A 251 -17.93 21.00 18.87
CA TYR A 251 -17.21 19.85 19.46
C TYR A 251 -16.41 20.27 20.70
N ARG A 252 -16.49 21.54 21.12
CA ARG A 252 -15.73 22.08 22.25
C ARG A 252 -16.28 21.53 23.58
N ALA A 253 -15.38 21.01 24.40
CA ALA A 253 -15.69 20.49 25.72
C ALA A 253 -16.10 21.62 26.69
N PRO A 254 -17.05 21.38 27.63
CA PRO A 254 -17.62 22.44 28.45
C PRO A 254 -16.57 23.13 29.36
N GLU A 255 -15.57 22.41 29.87
CA GLU A 255 -14.45 22.99 30.64
C GLU A 255 -13.67 24.06 29.87
N LEU A 256 -13.54 23.92 28.54
CA LEU A 256 -12.91 24.93 27.68
C LEU A 256 -13.80 26.18 27.56
N ILE A 257 -15.12 26.02 27.59
CA ILE A 257 -16.09 27.12 27.62
C ILE A 257 -16.08 27.83 28.98
N PHE A 258 -15.93 27.08 30.07
CA PHE A 258 -15.66 27.59 31.42
C PHE A 258 -14.24 28.18 31.58
N GLY A 259 -13.42 28.21 30.53
CA GLY A 259 -12.12 28.88 30.50
C GLY A 259 -10.98 28.10 31.17
N ALA A 260 -11.14 26.80 31.42
CA ALA A 260 -10.10 25.97 32.03
C ALA A 260 -8.83 25.93 31.18
N THR A 261 -7.67 26.10 31.83
CA THR A 261 -6.35 26.07 31.19
C THR A 261 -5.58 24.77 31.48
N GLU A 262 -5.93 24.06 32.56
CA GLU A 262 -5.36 22.77 32.96
C GLU A 262 -6.29 21.60 32.60
N TYR A 263 -6.68 21.52 31.33
CA TYR A 263 -7.45 20.39 30.78
C TYR A 263 -6.54 19.22 30.38
N THR A 264 -7.15 18.04 30.19
CA THR A 264 -6.48 16.80 29.78
C THR A 264 -6.92 16.36 28.38
N THR A 265 -6.44 15.21 27.91
CA THR A 265 -6.90 14.53 26.69
C THR A 265 -8.41 14.22 26.67
N ALA A 266 -9.10 14.30 27.82
CA ALA A 266 -10.54 14.13 27.93
C ALA A 266 -11.37 15.13 27.10
N ILE A 267 -10.79 16.24 26.63
CA ILE A 267 -11.47 17.15 25.68
C ILE A 267 -11.69 16.49 24.31
N ASP A 268 -10.75 15.68 23.83
CA ASP A 268 -10.90 14.95 22.56
C ASP A 268 -11.98 13.87 22.66
N ILE A 269 -12.15 13.27 23.85
CA ILE A 269 -13.19 12.28 24.15
C ILE A 269 -14.58 12.92 24.06
N TRP A 270 -14.75 14.13 24.64
CA TRP A 270 -15.98 14.90 24.48
C TRP A 270 -16.26 15.23 23.02
N SER A 271 -15.25 15.73 22.29
CA SER A 271 -15.37 16.05 20.87
C SER A 271 -15.75 14.81 20.03
N ALA A 272 -15.19 13.64 20.35
CA ALA A 272 -15.57 12.36 19.74
C ALA A 272 -17.01 11.94 20.09
N GLY A 273 -17.48 12.21 21.32
CA GLY A 273 -18.89 12.07 21.70
C GLY A 273 -19.83 12.95 20.86
N CYS A 274 -19.45 14.21 20.59
CA CYS A 274 -20.20 15.09 19.69
C CYS A 274 -20.23 14.54 18.24
N VAL A 275 -19.09 14.06 17.72
CA VAL A 275 -19.01 13.42 16.40
C VAL A 275 -19.90 12.18 16.34
N PHE A 276 -19.90 11.35 17.38
CA PHE A 276 -20.72 10.15 17.45
C PHE A 276 -22.22 10.48 17.45
N ALA A 277 -22.64 11.44 18.26
CA ALA A 277 -24.02 11.92 18.24
C ALA A 277 -24.41 12.51 16.87
N GLU A 278 -23.53 13.27 16.20
CA GLU A 278 -23.78 13.80 14.86
C GLU A 278 -23.89 12.69 13.80
N LEU A 279 -23.08 11.63 13.87
CA LEU A 279 -23.20 10.45 12.99
C LEU A 279 -24.57 9.76 13.14
N LEU A 280 -25.09 9.67 14.37
CA LEU A 280 -26.40 9.08 14.68
C LEU A 280 -27.58 10.00 14.31
N LEU A 281 -27.43 11.32 14.45
CA LEU A 281 -28.48 12.32 14.25
C LEU A 281 -28.47 12.96 12.86
N GLY A 282 -27.40 12.77 12.07
CA GLY A 282 -27.13 13.46 10.81
C GLY A 282 -26.83 14.95 10.95
N GLN A 283 -26.85 15.51 12.15
CA GLN A 283 -26.65 16.94 12.40
C GLN A 283 -25.96 17.16 13.76
N PRO A 284 -25.20 18.26 13.95
CA PRO A 284 -24.52 18.53 15.21
C PRO A 284 -25.48 18.52 16.40
N LEU A 285 -25.10 17.84 17.48
CA LEU A 285 -25.92 17.76 18.70
C LEU A 285 -26.00 19.11 19.44
N PHE A 286 -24.93 19.92 19.38
CA PHE A 286 -24.83 21.21 20.08
C PHE A 286 -24.45 22.34 19.10
N PRO A 287 -25.40 22.87 18.31
CA PRO A 287 -25.13 23.81 17.22
C PRO A 287 -25.05 25.29 17.67
N GLY A 288 -24.30 25.60 18.74
CA GLY A 288 -24.29 26.94 19.35
C GLY A 288 -23.70 28.06 18.46
N GLU A 289 -24.33 29.23 18.44
CA GLU A 289 -23.91 30.37 17.62
C GLU A 289 -22.71 31.14 18.24
N SER A 290 -22.59 31.12 19.57
CA SER A 290 -21.53 31.77 20.34
C SER A 290 -20.93 30.84 21.40
N GLY A 291 -19.90 31.28 22.13
CA GLY A 291 -19.34 30.48 23.23
C GLY A 291 -20.34 30.25 24.38
N VAL A 292 -21.14 31.26 24.70
CA VAL A 292 -22.21 31.16 25.73
C VAL A 292 -23.35 30.29 25.23
N ASP A 293 -23.76 30.47 23.97
CA ASP A 293 -24.86 29.70 23.37
C ASP A 293 -24.50 28.21 23.19
N GLN A 294 -23.22 27.91 22.91
CA GLN A 294 -22.70 26.53 22.94
C GLN A 294 -22.93 25.85 24.30
N LEU A 295 -22.75 26.57 25.42
CA LEU A 295 -23.06 26.04 26.75
C LEU A 295 -24.57 25.89 26.98
N VAL A 296 -25.39 26.80 26.43
CA VAL A 296 -26.86 26.70 26.48
C VAL A 296 -27.36 25.46 25.74
N GLU A 297 -26.83 25.15 24.54
CA GLU A 297 -27.15 23.91 23.82
C GLU A 297 -26.77 22.65 24.60
N ILE A 298 -25.61 22.65 25.27
CA ILE A 298 -25.22 21.54 26.14
C ILE A 298 -26.19 21.39 27.33
N ILE A 299 -26.55 22.49 28.00
CA ILE A 299 -27.47 22.50 29.15
C ILE A 299 -28.88 22.06 28.74
N LYS A 300 -29.37 22.38 27.53
CA LYS A 300 -30.67 21.90 27.02
C LYS A 300 -30.74 20.37 27.01
N VAL A 301 -29.62 19.69 26.77
CA VAL A 301 -29.51 18.23 26.69
C VAL A 301 -29.13 17.60 28.03
N LEU A 302 -27.99 17.97 28.61
CA LEU A 302 -27.46 17.36 29.83
C LEU A 302 -28.08 17.91 31.12
N GLY A 303 -28.87 18.98 31.03
CA GLY A 303 -29.37 19.72 32.18
C GLY A 303 -28.33 20.69 32.74
N THR A 304 -28.70 21.43 33.78
CA THR A 304 -27.78 22.38 34.42
C THR A 304 -26.68 21.64 35.19
N PRO A 305 -25.39 21.92 34.96
CA PRO A 305 -24.32 21.24 35.68
C PRO A 305 -24.38 21.53 37.18
N THR A 306 -24.13 20.51 37.99
CA THR A 306 -24.02 20.64 39.45
C THR A 306 -22.80 21.49 39.82
N ARG A 307 -22.79 22.01 41.05
CA ARG A 307 -21.65 22.81 41.56
C ARG A 307 -20.35 21.99 41.58
N GLU A 308 -20.47 20.70 41.86
CA GLU A 308 -19.38 19.75 41.91
C GLU A 308 -18.82 19.49 40.50
N GLU A 309 -19.67 19.33 39.48
CA GLU A 309 -19.24 19.27 38.07
C GLU A 309 -18.59 20.57 37.59
N ILE A 310 -19.15 21.74 37.93
CA ILE A 310 -18.53 23.05 37.61
C ILE A 310 -17.13 23.13 38.21
N LYS A 311 -16.97 22.72 39.48
CA LYS A 311 -15.66 22.68 40.16
C LYS A 311 -14.69 21.69 39.50
N CYS A 312 -15.17 20.56 38.99
CA CYS A 312 -14.36 19.61 38.22
C CYS A 312 -13.97 20.13 36.82
N MET A 313 -14.79 20.99 36.21
CA MET A 313 -14.49 21.62 34.92
C MET A 313 -13.52 22.80 35.07
N ASN A 314 -13.76 23.71 36.00
CA ASN A 314 -12.84 24.80 36.33
C ASN A 314 -12.97 25.18 37.83
N PRO A 315 -12.00 24.81 38.69
CA PRO A 315 -12.02 25.14 40.12
C PRO A 315 -12.06 26.65 40.41
N ASN A 316 -11.57 27.48 39.49
CA ASN A 316 -11.48 28.93 39.64
C ASN A 316 -12.74 29.66 39.13
N TYR A 317 -13.78 28.95 38.69
CA TYR A 317 -14.99 29.57 38.16
C TYR A 317 -15.89 30.12 39.27
N THR A 318 -15.68 31.39 39.61
CA THR A 318 -16.50 32.13 40.57
C THR A 318 -17.69 32.80 39.88
N GLU A 319 -18.88 32.30 40.19
CA GLU A 319 -20.20 32.90 39.93
C GLU A 319 -20.73 32.95 38.49
N PHE A 320 -21.64 32.02 38.18
CA PHE A 320 -22.79 32.27 37.30
C PHE A 320 -23.98 31.45 37.79
N LYS A 321 -25.16 32.07 37.96
CA LYS A 321 -26.40 31.34 38.27
C LYS A 321 -27.10 30.93 36.99
N PHE A 322 -26.91 29.68 36.57
CA PHE A 322 -27.66 29.10 35.47
C PHE A 322 -29.13 28.86 35.87
N PRO A 323 -30.10 29.09 34.96
CA PRO A 323 -31.46 28.57 35.12
C PRO A 323 -31.43 27.06 35.39
N GLN A 324 -32.31 26.57 36.26
CA GLN A 324 -32.39 25.15 36.58
C GLN A 324 -33.19 24.40 35.50
N ILE A 325 -32.46 23.73 34.61
CA ILE A 325 -32.97 22.97 33.47
C ILE A 325 -32.70 21.50 33.77
N LYS A 326 -33.75 20.66 33.70
CA LYS A 326 -33.60 19.21 33.83
C LYS A 326 -33.03 18.63 32.54
N ALA A 327 -32.15 17.63 32.67
CA ALA A 327 -31.63 16.87 31.54
C ALA A 327 -32.78 16.35 30.65
N HIS A 328 -32.62 16.47 29.33
CA HIS A 328 -33.52 15.82 28.39
C HIS A 328 -33.18 14.33 28.34
N PRO A 329 -34.14 13.42 28.60
CA PRO A 329 -33.89 12.00 28.52
C PRO A 329 -33.41 11.61 27.11
N TRP A 330 -32.30 10.89 27.01
CA TRP A 330 -31.67 10.55 25.73
C TRP A 330 -32.62 9.88 24.72
N HIS A 331 -33.60 9.10 25.19
CA HIS A 331 -34.64 8.46 24.36
C HIS A 331 -35.62 9.44 23.68
N LYS A 332 -35.57 10.75 24.01
CA LYS A 332 -36.29 11.82 23.31
C LYS A 332 -35.42 12.55 22.29
N ILE A 333 -34.09 12.45 22.42
CA ILE A 333 -33.10 13.04 21.50
C ILE A 333 -32.85 12.07 20.36
N PHE A 334 -32.61 10.80 20.68
CA PHE A 334 -32.47 9.73 19.71
C PHE A 334 -33.84 9.07 19.43
N HIS A 335 -34.05 8.66 18.18
CA HIS A 335 -35.28 7.97 17.78
C HIS A 335 -35.44 6.64 18.52
N LYS A 336 -36.67 6.21 18.82
CA LYS A 336 -36.99 4.97 19.59
C LYS A 336 -36.41 3.65 19.05
N ARG A 337 -35.92 3.64 17.81
CA ARG A 337 -35.23 2.49 17.17
C ARG A 337 -33.70 2.54 17.30
N MET A 338 -33.15 3.53 18.00
CA MET A 338 -31.72 3.63 18.26
C MET A 338 -31.28 2.51 19.22
N PRO A 339 -30.18 1.79 18.96
CA PRO A 339 -29.67 0.78 19.89
C PRO A 339 -29.36 1.42 21.26
N PRO A 340 -29.75 0.81 22.38
CA PRO A 340 -29.49 1.36 23.70
C PRO A 340 -27.98 1.47 23.99
N GLU A 341 -27.15 0.59 23.43
CA GLU A 341 -25.69 0.60 23.55
C GLU A 341 -25.06 1.83 22.88
N ALA A 342 -25.67 2.33 21.79
CA ALA A 342 -25.24 3.56 21.14
C ALA A 342 -25.49 4.77 22.05
N VAL A 343 -26.67 4.81 22.67
CA VAL A 343 -27.08 5.86 23.60
C VAL A 343 -26.24 5.84 24.88
N ASP A 344 -25.97 4.65 25.43
CA ASP A 344 -25.12 4.46 26.60
C ASP A 344 -23.70 4.98 26.34
N LEU A 345 -23.09 4.60 25.20
CA LEU A 345 -21.75 5.08 24.83
C LEU A 345 -21.72 6.61 24.61
N VAL A 346 -22.71 7.21 23.94
CA VAL A 346 -22.81 8.69 23.85
C VAL A 346 -22.84 9.30 25.26
N SER A 347 -23.63 8.74 26.18
CA SER A 347 -23.74 9.26 27.54
C SER A 347 -22.44 9.14 28.36
N ARG A 348 -21.63 8.10 28.13
CA ARG A 348 -20.32 7.92 28.76
C ARG A 348 -19.23 8.84 28.20
N LEU A 349 -19.37 9.30 26.95
CA LEU A 349 -18.45 10.26 26.33
C LEU A 349 -18.81 11.71 26.69
N LEU A 350 -20.11 12.03 26.77
CA LEU A 350 -20.63 13.38 27.02
C LEU A 350 -20.95 13.63 28.51
N GLN A 351 -19.92 13.59 29.36
CA GLN A 351 -20.00 13.95 30.78
C GLN A 351 -19.42 15.34 31.03
N TYR A 352 -20.03 16.14 31.92
CA TYR A 352 -19.48 17.45 32.32
C TYR A 352 -18.11 17.29 32.98
N SER A 353 -18.03 16.48 34.04
CA SER A 353 -16.77 16.17 34.73
C SER A 353 -15.80 15.43 33.80
N PRO A 354 -14.63 15.99 33.45
CA PRO A 354 -13.73 15.38 32.46
C PRO A 354 -13.24 13.98 32.87
N ASN A 355 -13.06 13.77 34.18
CA ASN A 355 -12.62 12.49 34.77
C ASN A 355 -13.69 11.40 34.82
N LEU A 356 -14.96 11.72 34.50
CA LEU A 356 -16.06 10.74 34.40
C LEU A 356 -16.30 10.27 32.96
N ARG A 357 -15.63 10.88 31.97
CA ARG A 357 -15.70 10.44 30.59
C ARG A 357 -14.92 9.13 30.45
N CYS A 358 -15.50 8.12 29.81
CA CYS A 358 -14.75 6.90 29.50
C CYS A 358 -13.58 7.23 28.56
N THR A 359 -12.41 6.65 28.82
CA THR A 359 -11.23 6.80 27.97
C THR A 359 -11.47 6.21 26.58
N ALA A 360 -10.65 6.60 25.62
CA ALA A 360 -10.72 6.04 24.26
C ALA A 360 -10.54 4.51 24.24
N LEU A 361 -9.74 3.96 25.17
CA LEU A 361 -9.52 2.52 25.33
C LEU A 361 -10.75 1.80 25.93
N GLU A 362 -11.41 2.40 26.93
CA GLU A 362 -12.66 1.88 27.49
C GLU A 362 -13.82 1.95 26.48
N ALA A 363 -13.83 2.99 25.62
CA ALA A 363 -14.79 3.07 24.53
C ALA A 363 -14.61 1.92 23.53
N LEU A 364 -13.38 1.52 23.16
CA LEU A 364 -13.13 0.42 22.22
C LEU A 364 -13.69 -0.95 22.67
N ILE A 365 -13.79 -1.19 23.98
CA ILE A 365 -14.37 -2.41 24.55
C ILE A 365 -15.88 -2.31 24.83
N HIS A 366 -16.53 -1.21 24.46
CA HIS A 366 -17.95 -1.01 24.72
C HIS A 366 -18.84 -1.99 23.91
N PRO A 367 -19.96 -2.49 24.47
CA PRO A 367 -20.88 -3.42 23.79
C PRO A 367 -21.42 -2.94 22.43
N PHE A 368 -21.45 -1.62 22.21
CA PHE A 368 -21.83 -1.03 20.93
C PHE A 368 -20.98 -1.55 19.75
N PHE A 369 -19.71 -1.91 20.00
CA PHE A 369 -18.78 -2.43 19.01
C PHE A 369 -18.74 -3.96 18.91
N ASP A 370 -19.56 -4.70 19.66
CA ASP A 370 -19.53 -6.17 19.68
C ASP A 370 -19.82 -6.78 18.29
N GLU A 371 -20.73 -6.17 17.51
CA GLU A 371 -20.99 -6.55 16.12
C GLU A 371 -19.74 -6.48 15.23
N LEU A 372 -18.80 -5.56 15.48
CA LEU A 372 -17.55 -5.50 14.73
C LEU A 372 -16.61 -6.67 15.07
N ARG A 373 -16.77 -7.24 16.27
CA ARG A 373 -15.99 -8.35 16.83
C ARG A 373 -16.60 -9.73 16.55
N ASP A 374 -17.66 -9.77 15.74
CA ASP A 374 -18.20 -11.00 15.14
C ASP A 374 -17.44 -11.32 13.83
N SER A 375 -17.06 -12.58 13.63
CA SER A 375 -16.36 -13.05 12.43
C SER A 375 -17.22 -13.03 11.17
N ASP A 376 -18.54 -13.04 11.31
CA ASP A 376 -19.48 -13.11 10.19
C ASP A 376 -20.01 -11.74 9.75
N THR A 377 -19.73 -10.67 10.50
CA THR A 377 -20.10 -9.30 10.12
C THR A 377 -19.41 -8.89 8.81
N ARG A 378 -20.20 -8.31 7.90
CA ARG A 378 -19.75 -7.77 6.60
C ARG A 378 -20.23 -6.34 6.44
N LEU A 379 -19.60 -5.62 5.52
CA LEU A 379 -20.11 -4.35 5.01
C LEU A 379 -21.44 -4.59 4.24
N PRO A 380 -22.31 -3.57 4.08
CA PRO A 380 -23.57 -3.69 3.33
C PRO A 380 -23.45 -4.16 1.87
N ASN A 381 -22.26 -4.05 1.27
CA ASN A 381 -21.92 -4.60 -0.05
C ASN A 381 -21.35 -6.04 0.00
N SER A 382 -21.50 -6.74 1.14
CA SER A 382 -20.93 -8.07 1.43
C SER A 382 -19.40 -8.15 1.50
N HIS A 383 -18.66 -7.04 1.40
CA HIS A 383 -17.21 -7.05 1.58
C HIS A 383 -16.82 -7.23 3.07
N PHE A 384 -15.60 -7.69 3.31
CA PHE A 384 -15.03 -7.75 4.65
C PHE A 384 -14.82 -6.35 5.26
N LEU A 385 -14.82 -6.27 6.59
CA LEU A 385 -14.45 -5.07 7.33
C LEU A 385 -12.95 -4.73 7.10
N PRO A 386 -12.53 -3.45 7.20
CA PRO A 386 -11.11 -3.10 7.23
C PRO A 386 -10.40 -3.71 8.46
N PRO A 387 -9.05 -3.75 8.50
CA PRO A 387 -8.33 -4.27 9.66
C PRO A 387 -8.63 -3.48 10.96
N LEU A 388 -9.35 -4.10 11.90
CA LEU A 388 -9.74 -3.49 13.18
C LEU A 388 -8.90 -3.97 14.38
N PHE A 389 -8.42 -5.22 14.34
CA PHE A 389 -7.85 -5.93 15.51
C PHE A 389 -6.33 -6.16 15.43
N ASN A 390 -5.68 -5.59 14.40
CA ASN A 390 -4.23 -5.61 14.21
C ASN A 390 -3.51 -4.59 15.12
N PHE A 391 -3.69 -4.72 16.44
CA PHE A 391 -3.05 -3.85 17.44
C PHE A 391 -1.54 -4.09 17.49
N LYS A 392 -0.74 -3.04 17.31
CA LYS A 392 0.73 -3.06 17.49
C LYS A 392 1.08 -3.18 18.99
N PRO A 393 2.24 -3.76 19.37
CA PRO A 393 2.62 -3.93 20.78
C PRO A 393 2.61 -2.63 21.62
N HIS A 394 2.94 -1.47 21.02
CA HIS A 394 2.91 -0.18 21.71
C HIS A 394 1.50 0.37 21.95
N GLU A 395 0.48 -0.09 21.22
CA GLU A 395 -0.94 0.24 21.50
C GLU A 395 -1.46 -0.53 22.73
N LEU A 396 -0.84 -1.66 23.07
CA LEU A 396 -1.24 -2.53 24.18
C LEU A 396 -0.32 -2.42 25.41
N LYS A 397 0.70 -1.56 25.37
CA LYS A 397 1.69 -1.41 26.45
C LYS A 397 0.99 -0.90 27.72
N GLY A 398 1.03 -1.70 28.79
CA GLY A 398 0.39 -1.38 30.07
C GLY A 398 -1.12 -1.63 30.11
N VAL A 399 -1.73 -2.16 29.04
CA VAL A 399 -3.15 -2.50 29.01
C VAL A 399 -3.37 -3.84 29.76
N PRO A 400 -4.31 -3.92 30.73
CA PRO A 400 -4.59 -5.17 31.43
C PRO A 400 -5.09 -6.27 30.49
N MET A 401 -4.66 -7.52 30.71
CA MET A 401 -4.99 -8.65 29.81
C MET A 401 -6.49 -8.89 29.63
N GLU A 402 -7.33 -8.58 30.63
CA GLU A 402 -8.79 -8.65 30.48
C GLU A 402 -9.33 -7.66 29.43
N ILE A 403 -8.70 -6.48 29.31
CA ILE A 403 -9.03 -5.46 28.32
C ILE A 403 -8.51 -5.89 26.95
N VAL A 404 -7.27 -6.40 26.86
CA VAL A 404 -6.73 -6.98 25.61
C VAL A 404 -7.63 -8.10 25.08
N ALA A 405 -8.12 -8.97 25.97
CA ALA A 405 -9.06 -10.05 25.64
C ALA A 405 -10.40 -9.54 25.07
N LYS A 406 -10.86 -8.35 25.47
CA LYS A 406 -12.08 -7.70 24.94
C LYS A 406 -11.81 -6.92 23.65
N LEU A 407 -10.63 -6.34 23.49
CA LEU A 407 -10.20 -5.64 22.26
C LEU A 407 -10.01 -6.61 21.09
N ILE A 408 -9.52 -7.82 21.36
CA ILE A 408 -9.10 -8.79 20.35
C ILE A 408 -9.96 -10.06 20.47
N PRO A 409 -11.02 -10.21 19.63
CA PRO A 409 -11.95 -11.34 19.70
C PRO A 409 -11.28 -12.64 19.27
N GLU A 410 -11.81 -13.80 19.69
CA GLU A 410 -11.12 -15.09 19.56
C GLU A 410 -10.71 -15.46 18.11
N HIS A 411 -11.56 -15.19 17.12
CA HIS A 411 -11.22 -15.42 15.71
C HIS A 411 -10.02 -14.56 15.28
N ALA A 412 -9.97 -13.31 15.76
CA ALA A 412 -8.85 -12.41 15.57
C ALA A 412 -7.69 -12.72 16.53
N ARG A 413 -7.89 -13.45 17.64
CA ARG A 413 -6.78 -14.04 18.41
C ARG A 413 -6.12 -15.15 17.64
N LYS A 414 -6.82 -15.92 16.78
CA LYS A 414 -6.09 -16.81 15.86
C LYS A 414 -5.26 -16.06 14.82
N GLN A 415 -5.48 -14.77 14.58
CA GLN A 415 -4.63 -13.94 13.70
C GLN A 415 -3.58 -13.12 14.48
N TRP A 416 -3.95 -12.52 15.60
CA TRP A 416 -3.09 -11.78 16.54
C TRP A 416 -2.17 -12.72 17.33
N ALA A 417 -2.60 -13.95 17.55
CA ALA A 417 -1.80 -15.04 18.11
C ALA A 417 -1.28 -15.99 17.01
N ASN A 418 -1.66 -15.86 15.73
CA ASN A 418 -0.73 -16.20 14.62
C ASN A 418 0.20 -15.02 14.27
N ALA A 419 0.19 -13.97 15.09
CA ALA A 419 1.20 -12.90 15.11
C ALA A 419 1.99 -12.85 16.45
N ASN A 420 1.48 -13.47 17.53
CA ASN A 420 2.05 -13.47 18.89
C ASN A 420 2.02 -14.84 19.64
N SER A 421 1.60 -15.96 19.01
CA SER A 421 1.61 -17.31 19.64
C SER A 421 1.93 -18.48 18.70
N SER A 422 1.86 -18.29 17.39
CA SER A 422 2.99 -18.69 16.57
C SER A 422 4.20 -17.94 17.10
N ASN A 423 5.28 -18.65 17.39
CA ASN A 423 6.63 -18.08 17.42
C ASN A 423 7.07 -17.71 15.99
N SER A 424 6.17 -17.07 15.23
CA SER A 424 6.50 -16.30 14.05
C SER A 424 7.08 -15.00 14.53
N ALA A 425 8.32 -15.08 15.03
CA ALA A 425 9.16 -13.93 15.20
C ALA A 425 9.10 -13.11 13.90
N VAL A 426 8.66 -11.86 14.01
CA VAL A 426 8.74 -10.90 12.91
C VAL A 426 10.19 -10.45 12.86
N LEU A 427 10.97 -11.24 12.13
CA LEU A 427 12.41 -11.15 11.99
C LEU A 427 12.70 -10.01 11.00
N ASN A 428 12.62 -8.78 11.50
CA ASN A 428 12.97 -7.59 10.76
C ASN A 428 14.46 -7.63 10.43
N VAL A 429 14.81 -7.54 9.15
CA VAL A 429 16.21 -7.60 8.68
C VAL A 429 17.10 -6.53 9.33
N LEU A 430 16.54 -5.39 9.75
CA LEU A 430 17.26 -4.36 10.50
C LEU A 430 17.74 -4.86 11.88
N SER A 431 16.99 -5.76 12.53
CA SER A 431 17.37 -6.38 13.81
C SER A 431 18.55 -7.35 13.66
N PHE A 432 18.83 -7.81 12.44
CA PHE A 432 19.98 -8.65 12.08
C PHE A 432 21.16 -7.83 11.52
N GLY A 433 21.11 -6.50 11.64
CA GLY A 433 22.21 -5.60 11.26
C GLY A 433 22.13 -5.06 9.82
N ALA A 434 21.03 -5.26 9.10
CA ALA A 434 20.83 -4.60 7.82
C ALA A 434 20.80 -3.07 7.99
N VAL A 435 21.46 -2.34 7.10
CA VAL A 435 21.55 -0.88 7.09
C VAL A 435 20.38 -0.26 6.30
N GLY A 436 20.05 -0.84 5.13
CA GLY A 436 18.90 -0.41 4.33
C GLY A 436 19.05 0.98 3.67
N ASP A 437 20.29 1.37 3.36
CA ASP A 437 20.68 2.63 2.71
C ASP A 437 20.79 2.53 1.16
N GLY A 438 20.65 1.33 0.59
CA GLY A 438 20.83 1.01 -0.83
C GLY A 438 22.29 0.86 -1.27
N VAL A 439 23.25 0.99 -0.35
CA VAL A 439 24.70 1.12 -0.63
C VAL A 439 25.53 0.11 0.16
N SER A 440 25.18 -0.16 1.41
CA SER A 440 25.76 -1.20 2.26
C SER A 440 25.40 -2.60 1.74
N ASP A 441 26.15 -3.64 2.12
CA ASP A 441 25.85 -5.02 1.73
C ASP A 441 25.04 -5.70 2.85
N ASP A 442 23.73 -5.79 2.66
CA ASP A 442 22.78 -6.28 3.68
C ASP A 442 22.59 -7.81 3.64
N THR A 443 23.39 -8.51 2.81
CA THR A 443 23.24 -9.95 2.52
C THR A 443 23.26 -10.82 3.76
N ASP A 444 24.24 -10.63 4.64
CA ASP A 444 24.42 -11.48 5.84
C ASP A 444 23.28 -11.29 6.85
N ALA A 445 22.72 -10.07 6.94
CA ALA A 445 21.58 -9.77 7.79
C ALA A 445 20.29 -10.44 7.27
N PHE A 446 20.05 -10.38 5.95
CA PHE A 446 18.93 -11.09 5.32
C PHE A 446 19.05 -12.61 5.48
N LYS A 447 20.26 -13.14 5.30
CA LYS A 447 20.50 -14.57 5.49
C LYS A 447 20.30 -14.99 6.94
N SER A 448 20.83 -14.23 7.90
CA SER A 448 20.66 -14.53 9.33
C SER A 448 19.18 -14.47 9.75
N ALA A 449 18.42 -13.49 9.24
CA ALA A 449 16.98 -13.40 9.47
C ALA A 449 16.21 -14.59 8.86
N TRP A 450 16.57 -15.01 7.65
CA TRP A 450 15.99 -16.18 6.99
C TRP A 450 16.30 -17.49 7.72
N ASP A 451 17.58 -17.74 8.01
CA ASP A 451 18.03 -18.98 8.65
C ASP A 451 17.35 -19.12 10.04
N SER A 452 17.29 -18.03 10.82
CA SER A 452 16.53 -17.99 12.09
C SER A 452 15.04 -18.30 11.90
N ALA A 453 14.41 -17.71 10.89
CA ALA A 453 12.99 -17.95 10.59
C ALA A 453 12.72 -19.39 10.16
N CYS A 454 13.68 -20.01 9.47
CA CYS A 454 13.56 -21.35 8.92
C CYS A 454 13.75 -22.45 9.98
N GLU A 455 14.60 -22.19 10.98
CA GLU A 455 14.90 -23.10 12.09
C GLU A 455 13.90 -23.03 13.25
N GLU A 456 13.40 -21.85 13.63
CA GLU A 456 12.63 -21.67 14.87
C GLU A 456 11.13 -22.02 14.78
N GLY A 457 10.56 -22.13 13.56
CA GLY A 457 9.15 -22.49 13.36
C GLY A 457 8.52 -21.81 12.14
N PRO A 458 7.19 -21.61 12.11
CA PRO A 458 6.59 -20.70 11.13
C PRO A 458 7.00 -19.26 11.46
N GLY A 459 7.43 -18.48 10.46
CA GLY A 459 8.14 -17.20 10.66
C GLY A 459 7.77 -16.10 9.67
N VAL A 460 8.02 -14.83 10.02
CA VAL A 460 7.89 -13.68 9.11
C VAL A 460 9.23 -12.95 9.02
N VAL A 461 9.92 -13.07 7.89
CA VAL A 461 11.08 -12.21 7.58
C VAL A 461 10.55 -10.90 7.02
N LEU A 462 10.77 -9.79 7.74
CA LEU A 462 10.25 -8.47 7.38
C LEU A 462 11.33 -7.60 6.74
N VAL A 463 11.06 -7.13 5.53
CA VAL A 463 11.84 -6.14 4.80
C VAL A 463 11.06 -4.81 4.79
N PRO A 464 11.36 -3.88 5.70
CA PRO A 464 10.46 -2.76 6.03
C PRO A 464 10.40 -1.67 4.95
N GLN A 465 9.23 -1.02 4.86
CA GLN A 465 8.97 0.12 3.98
C GLN A 465 9.92 1.30 4.29
N GLY A 466 10.34 2.03 3.25
CA GLY A 466 11.19 3.22 3.37
C GLY A 466 12.70 2.93 3.38
N TYR A 467 13.09 1.66 3.36
CA TYR A 467 14.48 1.22 3.26
C TYR A 467 14.76 0.59 1.89
N ALA A 468 16.03 0.63 1.48
CA ALA A 468 16.52 -0.03 0.27
C ALA A 468 17.68 -0.95 0.63
N PHE A 469 17.58 -2.24 0.33
CA PHE A 469 18.54 -3.25 0.77
C PHE A 469 19.30 -3.80 -0.42
N LYS A 470 20.64 -3.69 -0.38
CA LYS A 470 21.48 -4.21 -1.47
C LYS A 470 21.98 -5.61 -1.10
N ILE A 471 21.48 -6.61 -1.81
CA ILE A 471 21.69 -8.03 -1.53
C ILE A 471 22.46 -8.67 -2.68
N ARG A 472 23.53 -9.41 -2.38
CA ARG A 472 24.32 -10.15 -3.38
C ARG A 472 23.63 -11.46 -3.77
N SER A 473 24.21 -12.19 -4.73
CA SER A 473 23.76 -13.55 -5.10
C SER A 473 23.72 -14.44 -3.86
N THR A 474 22.52 -14.92 -3.49
CA THR A 474 22.21 -15.54 -2.19
C THR A 474 21.22 -16.69 -2.36
N ILE A 475 21.47 -17.79 -1.64
CA ILE A 475 20.55 -18.92 -1.55
C ILE A 475 19.89 -18.91 -0.17
N PHE A 476 18.58 -18.75 -0.18
CA PHE A 476 17.66 -18.93 0.93
C PHE A 476 17.19 -20.39 0.92
N ALA A 477 17.79 -21.21 1.78
CA ALA A 477 17.59 -22.65 1.78
C ALA A 477 16.55 -23.09 2.82
N GLY A 478 15.84 -24.18 2.51
CA GLY A 478 15.10 -25.02 3.45
C GLY A 478 15.55 -26.48 3.38
N PRO A 479 14.78 -27.44 3.92
CA PRO A 479 13.41 -27.28 4.41
C PRO A 479 13.34 -26.52 5.74
N CYS A 480 12.32 -25.69 5.90
CA CYS A 480 12.02 -25.00 7.16
C CYS A 480 11.05 -25.82 8.03
N HIS A 481 11.06 -25.59 9.34
CA HIS A 481 10.21 -26.32 10.29
C HIS A 481 8.73 -25.88 10.30
N GLY A 482 8.38 -24.78 9.63
CA GLY A 482 7.01 -24.30 9.47
C GLY A 482 6.80 -23.43 8.22
N GLU A 483 5.58 -22.90 8.05
CA GLU A 483 5.25 -21.97 6.98
C GLU A 483 6.00 -20.64 7.14
N LEU A 484 6.67 -20.19 6.08
CA LEU A 484 7.55 -19.03 6.12
C LEU A 484 6.97 -17.90 5.26
N THR A 485 6.89 -16.70 5.81
CA THR A 485 6.46 -15.50 5.07
C THR A 485 7.64 -14.56 4.89
N LEU A 486 7.97 -14.22 3.65
CA LEU A 486 8.88 -13.14 3.32
C LEU A 486 8.04 -11.89 2.98
N GLN A 487 7.89 -11.00 3.95
CA GLN A 487 7.13 -9.75 3.85
C GLN A 487 8.04 -8.64 3.30
N VAL A 488 7.81 -8.23 2.06
CA VAL A 488 8.61 -7.21 1.36
C VAL A 488 7.80 -5.96 1.13
N ASP A 489 8.05 -4.94 1.96
CA ASP A 489 7.43 -3.61 1.84
C ASP A 489 8.45 -2.52 1.43
N GLY A 490 9.75 -2.78 1.64
CA GLY A 490 10.87 -1.96 1.16
C GLY A 490 11.30 -2.25 -0.27
N THR A 491 12.49 -1.76 -0.64
CA THR A 491 13.17 -2.07 -1.91
C THR A 491 14.31 -3.07 -1.69
N ILE A 492 14.45 -4.06 -2.56
CA ILE A 492 15.58 -5.00 -2.59
C ILE A 492 16.25 -4.89 -3.97
N MET A 493 17.58 -4.84 -4.02
CA MET A 493 18.34 -4.63 -5.27
C MET A 493 19.70 -5.36 -5.26
N PRO A 494 20.23 -5.82 -6.42
CA PRO A 494 21.57 -6.40 -6.50
C PRO A 494 22.65 -5.31 -6.61
N PRO A 495 23.94 -5.71 -6.56
CA PRO A 495 25.03 -4.87 -7.06
C PRO A 495 24.79 -4.47 -8.53
N ASP A 496 25.00 -3.18 -8.83
CA ASP A 496 24.66 -2.57 -10.12
C ASP A 496 25.71 -2.83 -11.22
N GLY A 497 25.47 -3.89 -11.98
CA GLY A 497 26.21 -4.28 -13.18
C GLY A 497 27.18 -5.45 -13.00
N PRO A 498 27.59 -6.11 -14.10
CA PRO A 498 28.32 -7.38 -14.10
C PRO A 498 29.66 -7.37 -13.34
N ASP A 499 30.38 -6.26 -13.36
CA ASP A 499 31.68 -6.13 -12.68
C ASP A 499 31.54 -6.05 -11.15
N ALA A 500 30.38 -5.61 -10.65
CA ALA A 500 30.07 -5.56 -9.22
C ALA A 500 29.63 -6.92 -8.65
N TRP A 501 29.46 -7.94 -9.50
CA TRP A 501 29.02 -9.28 -9.09
C TRP A 501 30.22 -10.19 -8.75
N PRO A 502 30.20 -10.91 -7.61
CA PRO A 502 31.37 -11.63 -7.15
C PRO A 502 31.75 -12.76 -8.11
N GLN A 503 33.05 -12.87 -8.43
CA GLN A 503 33.57 -13.85 -9.39
C GLN A 503 33.40 -15.32 -8.96
N ARG A 504 33.15 -15.60 -7.67
CA ARG A 504 33.05 -16.95 -7.10
C ARG A 504 31.62 -17.44 -6.83
N THR A 505 30.61 -16.58 -6.95
CA THR A 505 29.18 -16.94 -6.84
C THR A 505 28.58 -17.22 -8.23
N SER A 506 27.47 -17.94 -8.28
CA SER A 506 26.74 -18.21 -9.52
C SER A 506 26.21 -16.90 -10.13
N ARG A 507 26.91 -16.36 -11.13
CA ARG A 507 26.50 -15.14 -11.87
C ARG A 507 25.12 -15.25 -12.54
N ARG A 508 24.60 -16.48 -12.70
CA ARG A 508 23.32 -16.78 -13.36
C ARG A 508 22.09 -16.61 -12.46
N GLN A 509 22.28 -16.38 -11.15
CA GLN A 509 21.16 -16.33 -10.19
C GLN A 509 21.38 -15.27 -9.11
N TRP A 510 20.35 -14.46 -8.85
CA TRP A 510 20.37 -13.48 -7.78
C TRP A 510 19.85 -14.06 -6.47
N LEU A 511 18.53 -14.11 -6.25
CA LEU A 511 17.92 -14.66 -5.04
C LEU A 511 17.30 -16.01 -5.36
N VAL A 512 17.70 -17.02 -4.59
CA VAL A 512 17.37 -18.42 -4.85
C VAL A 512 16.69 -19.03 -3.64
N PHE A 513 15.42 -19.39 -3.77
CA PHE A 513 14.64 -20.11 -2.76
C PHE A 513 14.71 -21.61 -3.05
N TYR A 514 15.50 -22.34 -2.26
CA TYR A 514 15.77 -23.77 -2.47
C TYR A 514 15.09 -24.62 -1.41
N ARG A 515 14.19 -25.53 -1.80
CA ARG A 515 13.37 -26.37 -0.88
C ARG A 515 12.58 -25.55 0.16
N ALA A 516 12.15 -24.34 -0.22
CA ALA A 516 11.36 -23.45 0.62
C ALA A 516 9.87 -23.84 0.57
N ASN A 517 9.54 -24.99 1.16
CA ASN A 517 8.16 -25.49 1.19
C ASN A 517 7.28 -24.63 2.11
N GLY A 518 6.07 -24.28 1.68
CA GLY A 518 5.16 -23.42 2.44
C GLY A 518 5.57 -21.94 2.48
N LEU A 519 6.38 -21.49 1.52
CA LEU A 519 6.84 -20.10 1.44
C LEU A 519 5.77 -19.18 0.82
N THR A 520 5.43 -18.12 1.55
CA THR A 520 4.65 -16.97 1.06
C THR A 520 5.57 -15.76 0.89
N LEU A 521 5.85 -15.36 -0.35
CA LEU A 521 6.49 -14.08 -0.69
C LEU A 521 5.39 -13.04 -0.94
N GLN A 522 5.27 -12.02 -0.11
CA GLN A 522 4.19 -11.04 -0.22
C GLN A 522 4.60 -9.63 0.18
N GLY A 523 3.81 -8.63 -0.22
CA GLY A 523 3.96 -7.24 0.19
C GLY A 523 3.79 -6.26 -0.97
N GLY A 524 3.96 -4.97 -0.70
CA GLY A 524 3.89 -3.90 -1.72
C GLY A 524 5.24 -3.43 -2.25
N GLY A 525 6.33 -4.01 -1.77
CA GLY A 525 7.71 -3.62 -2.03
C GLY A 525 8.18 -3.87 -3.47
N LEU A 526 9.43 -3.49 -3.72
CA LEU A 526 10.04 -3.51 -5.05
C LEU A 526 11.32 -4.36 -5.06
N PHE A 527 11.40 -5.33 -5.96
CA PHE A 527 12.66 -5.91 -6.39
C PHE A 527 13.15 -5.13 -7.63
N ASP A 528 14.24 -4.38 -7.53
CA ASP A 528 14.85 -3.68 -8.67
C ASP A 528 16.12 -4.42 -9.09
N GLY A 529 16.04 -5.19 -10.18
CA GLY A 529 17.10 -6.09 -10.65
C GLY A 529 18.32 -5.41 -11.28
N LYS A 530 18.32 -4.08 -11.48
CA LYS A 530 19.43 -3.32 -12.08
C LYS A 530 19.96 -3.88 -13.41
N GLY A 531 19.07 -4.39 -14.27
CA GLY A 531 19.40 -5.04 -15.54
C GLY A 531 20.09 -4.16 -16.59
N ALA A 532 19.99 -2.83 -16.54
CA ALA A 532 20.47 -1.93 -17.59
C ALA A 532 21.92 -2.20 -18.05
N LYS A 533 22.87 -2.22 -17.11
CA LYS A 533 24.30 -2.48 -17.42
C LYS A 533 24.59 -3.90 -17.93
N TRP A 534 23.69 -4.86 -17.68
CA TRP A 534 23.78 -6.20 -18.26
C TRP A 534 23.32 -6.20 -19.72
N TRP A 535 22.25 -5.46 -20.02
CA TRP A 535 21.73 -5.33 -21.38
C TRP A 535 22.68 -4.55 -22.30
N ASP A 536 23.40 -3.55 -21.75
CA ASP A 536 24.35 -2.72 -22.51
C ASP A 536 25.68 -3.42 -22.85
N LEU A 537 25.91 -4.66 -22.38
CA LEU A 537 27.16 -5.40 -22.62
C LEU A 537 27.45 -5.60 -24.12
N PRO A 538 28.71 -5.45 -24.59
CA PRO A 538 29.04 -5.55 -26.02
C PRO A 538 28.68 -6.88 -26.68
N ALA A 539 28.78 -8.00 -25.96
CA ALA A 539 28.51 -9.35 -26.48
C ALA A 539 27.10 -9.88 -26.13
N ASN A 540 26.14 -8.98 -25.94
CA ASN A 540 24.74 -9.37 -25.84
C ASN A 540 24.30 -10.02 -27.18
N PRO A 541 23.73 -11.24 -27.22
CA PRO A 541 23.50 -12.02 -28.45
C PRO A 541 22.61 -11.36 -29.53
N THR A 542 22.02 -10.20 -29.25
CA THR A 542 21.33 -9.35 -30.23
C THR A 542 22.27 -8.57 -31.16
N ARG A 543 23.59 -8.53 -30.88
CA ARG A 543 24.62 -7.89 -31.73
C ARG A 543 25.45 -8.95 -32.48
N GLU A 544 25.14 -9.16 -33.75
CA GLU A 544 25.88 -10.09 -34.62
C GLU A 544 27.39 -9.76 -34.63
N GLY A 545 28.25 -10.79 -34.43
CA GLY A 545 29.68 -10.71 -34.71
C GLY A 545 30.66 -10.66 -33.51
N THR A 546 30.22 -10.77 -32.26
CA THR A 546 31.11 -10.75 -31.09
C THR A 546 31.55 -12.15 -30.63
N THR A 547 32.86 -12.39 -30.61
CA THR A 547 33.50 -13.64 -30.12
C THR A 547 33.95 -13.56 -28.66
N GLN A 548 33.48 -12.56 -27.91
CA GLN A 548 33.97 -12.26 -26.57
C GLN A 548 33.15 -12.97 -25.49
N LEU A 549 33.83 -13.66 -24.58
CA LEU A 549 33.21 -14.43 -23.50
C LEU A 549 32.68 -13.47 -22.41
N CYS A 550 31.40 -13.11 -22.49
CA CYS A 550 30.74 -12.27 -21.48
C CYS A 550 30.15 -13.08 -20.31
N PRO A 551 29.95 -12.45 -19.14
CA PRO A 551 29.22 -13.08 -18.04
C PRO A 551 27.74 -13.25 -18.39
N ASP A 552 27.19 -14.43 -18.16
CA ASP A 552 25.74 -14.67 -18.27
C ASP A 552 24.98 -13.77 -17.27
N PRO A 553 23.87 -13.13 -17.68
CA PRO A 553 23.04 -12.35 -16.79
C PRO A 553 22.30 -13.21 -15.77
N ALA A 554 21.89 -12.60 -14.66
CA ALA A 554 21.24 -13.29 -13.56
C ALA A 554 19.70 -13.31 -13.67
N ILE A 555 19.11 -14.47 -13.38
CA ILE A 555 17.68 -14.58 -13.04
C ILE A 555 17.47 -13.92 -11.67
N ALA A 556 16.47 -13.05 -11.55
CA ALA A 556 16.24 -12.28 -10.32
C ALA A 556 15.70 -13.15 -9.17
N LEU A 557 14.55 -13.80 -9.35
CA LEU A 557 13.92 -14.64 -8.32
C LEU A 557 13.77 -16.07 -8.84
N SER A 558 14.50 -17.01 -8.25
CA SER A 558 14.43 -18.43 -8.62
C SER A 558 13.92 -19.29 -7.47
N PHE A 559 12.93 -20.14 -7.73
CA PHE A 559 12.37 -21.11 -6.80
C PHE A 559 12.67 -22.50 -7.32
N PHE A 560 13.37 -23.32 -6.52
CA PHE A 560 13.79 -24.66 -6.90
C PHE A 560 13.32 -25.71 -5.88
N MET A 561 12.86 -26.86 -6.37
CA MET A 561 12.54 -28.04 -5.53
C MET A 561 11.57 -27.72 -4.37
N SER A 562 10.61 -26.82 -4.59
CA SER A 562 9.80 -26.21 -3.53
C SER A 562 8.30 -26.42 -3.78
N SER A 563 7.51 -26.52 -2.71
CA SER A 563 6.08 -26.83 -2.79
C SER A 563 5.22 -25.93 -1.91
N ASN A 564 3.94 -25.77 -2.28
CA ASN A 564 2.98 -24.89 -1.59
C ASN A 564 3.50 -23.43 -1.54
N LEU A 565 3.82 -22.87 -2.71
CA LEU A 565 4.36 -21.53 -2.85
C LEU A 565 3.25 -20.51 -3.11
N ALA A 566 3.32 -19.35 -2.45
CA ALA A 566 2.48 -18.20 -2.76
C ALA A 566 3.35 -16.95 -3.04
N VAL A 567 3.07 -16.23 -4.12
CA VAL A 567 3.68 -14.93 -4.45
C VAL A 567 2.58 -13.91 -4.66
N ARG A 568 2.53 -12.83 -3.86
CA ARG A 568 1.38 -11.89 -3.83
C ARG A 568 1.77 -10.41 -3.74
N GLY A 569 1.23 -9.57 -4.64
CA GLY A 569 1.31 -8.10 -4.55
C GLY A 569 2.65 -7.47 -4.93
N ILE A 570 3.70 -8.27 -5.10
CA ILE A 570 5.07 -7.83 -5.33
C ILE A 570 5.24 -7.09 -6.66
N ARG A 571 6.08 -6.05 -6.66
CA ARG A 571 6.57 -5.38 -7.86
C ARG A 571 8.01 -5.81 -8.15
N ILE A 572 8.32 -6.12 -9.41
CA ILE A 572 9.69 -6.40 -9.85
C ILE A 572 10.02 -5.66 -11.14
N HIS A 573 11.11 -4.89 -11.13
CA HIS A 573 11.55 -4.08 -12.25
C HIS A 573 12.93 -4.51 -12.72
N ASN A 574 13.21 -4.33 -14.01
CA ASN A 574 14.55 -4.37 -14.60
C ASN A 574 15.39 -5.62 -14.23
N SER A 575 14.84 -6.83 -14.36
CA SER A 575 15.63 -8.04 -14.13
C SER A 575 16.75 -8.18 -15.18
N PRO A 576 17.99 -8.57 -14.83
CA PRO A 576 19.05 -8.80 -15.83
C PRO A 576 18.69 -9.87 -16.86
N GLN A 577 17.96 -10.90 -16.41
CA GLN A 577 17.35 -11.96 -17.23
C GLN A 577 15.90 -12.18 -16.76
N PHE A 578 15.45 -13.43 -16.56
CA PHE A 578 14.08 -13.73 -16.14
C PHE A 578 13.76 -13.09 -14.78
N HIS A 579 12.53 -12.59 -14.60
CA HIS A 579 12.09 -11.99 -13.34
C HIS A 579 11.79 -13.08 -12.31
N PHE A 580 10.95 -14.05 -12.68
CA PHE A 580 10.65 -15.25 -11.89
C PHE A 580 11.01 -16.54 -12.65
N ARG A 581 11.58 -17.52 -11.94
CA ARG A 581 11.69 -18.90 -12.40
C ARG A 581 11.19 -19.87 -11.33
N PHE A 582 10.27 -20.75 -11.70
CA PHE A 582 9.86 -21.91 -10.91
C PHE A 582 10.36 -23.17 -11.61
N ASP A 583 11.22 -23.94 -10.95
CA ASP A 583 11.79 -25.17 -11.50
C ASP A 583 11.70 -26.32 -10.48
N ASN A 584 11.09 -27.43 -10.89
CA ASN A 584 10.80 -28.58 -10.04
C ASN A 584 9.95 -28.20 -8.81
N CYS A 585 8.91 -27.38 -9.04
CA CYS A 585 8.03 -26.86 -7.99
C CYS A 585 6.62 -27.48 -8.08
N ARG A 586 5.89 -27.49 -6.95
CA ARG A 586 4.52 -28.02 -6.90
C ARG A 586 3.55 -27.12 -6.13
N ASN A 587 2.31 -26.96 -6.62
CA ASN A 587 1.28 -26.13 -5.97
C ASN A 587 1.78 -24.70 -5.75
N VAL A 588 1.94 -23.97 -6.85
CA VAL A 588 2.45 -22.60 -6.90
C VAL A 588 1.31 -21.66 -7.26
N THR A 589 1.12 -20.59 -6.49
CA THR A 589 0.17 -19.51 -6.78
C THR A 589 0.90 -18.17 -6.88
N VAL A 590 0.88 -17.55 -8.06
CA VAL A 590 1.32 -16.17 -8.27
C VAL A 590 0.07 -15.31 -8.50
N ASP A 591 -0.12 -14.27 -7.71
CA ASP A 591 -1.33 -13.43 -7.75
C ASP A 591 -1.02 -11.93 -7.57
N ALA A 592 -1.70 -11.09 -8.33
CA ALA A 592 -1.65 -9.62 -8.21
C ALA A 592 -0.23 -9.02 -8.26
N ILE A 593 0.68 -9.57 -9.06
CA ILE A 593 2.06 -9.03 -9.21
C ILE A 593 2.17 -8.05 -10.38
N SER A 594 3.21 -7.21 -10.33
CA SER A 594 3.57 -6.29 -11.42
C SER A 594 5.02 -6.49 -11.85
N ILE A 595 5.24 -6.91 -13.09
CA ILE A 595 6.56 -7.03 -13.73
C ILE A 595 6.71 -5.89 -14.75
N ASN A 596 7.84 -5.17 -14.71
CA ASN A 596 8.11 -4.09 -15.66
C ASN A 596 9.61 -3.97 -16.03
N SER A 597 9.94 -4.33 -17.27
CA SER A 597 11.22 -4.07 -17.92
C SER A 597 11.02 -3.46 -19.32
N PRO A 598 11.99 -2.72 -19.88
CA PRO A 598 11.86 -2.10 -21.20
C PRO A 598 11.63 -3.14 -22.32
N ALA A 599 10.82 -2.79 -23.33
CA ALA A 599 10.46 -3.68 -24.43
C ALA A 599 11.65 -4.21 -25.28
N LEU A 600 12.83 -3.59 -25.17
CA LEU A 600 14.06 -4.00 -25.85
C LEU A 600 15.09 -4.66 -24.91
N SER A 601 14.71 -4.95 -23.66
CA SER A 601 15.60 -5.63 -22.70
C SER A 601 15.67 -7.14 -22.97
N PRO A 602 16.82 -7.68 -23.42
CA PRO A 602 16.88 -9.03 -23.94
C PRO A 602 16.74 -10.09 -22.85
N ASN A 603 15.95 -11.14 -23.16
CA ASN A 603 15.75 -12.32 -22.30
C ASN A 603 15.24 -11.99 -20.89
N THR A 604 14.37 -10.98 -20.79
CA THR A 604 13.75 -10.55 -19.54
C THR A 604 12.40 -11.19 -19.28
N ASP A 605 12.25 -12.51 -19.51
CA ASP A 605 10.99 -13.24 -19.32
C ASP A 605 10.31 -12.88 -17.98
N GLY A 606 8.99 -12.77 -17.98
CA GLY A 606 8.22 -12.46 -16.78
C GLY A 606 8.21 -13.63 -15.79
N ILE A 607 7.52 -14.71 -16.14
CA ILE A 607 7.43 -15.92 -15.31
C ILE A 607 7.82 -17.15 -16.14
N HIS A 608 8.94 -17.76 -15.81
CA HIS A 608 9.37 -19.03 -16.38
C HIS A 608 8.94 -20.21 -15.49
N VAL A 609 8.36 -21.26 -16.07
CA VAL A 609 7.86 -22.45 -15.35
C VAL A 609 8.38 -23.73 -16.01
N GLU A 610 9.24 -24.47 -15.31
CA GLU A 610 9.89 -25.69 -15.79
C GLU A 610 9.73 -26.83 -14.77
N ASN A 611 9.63 -28.08 -15.22
CA ASN A 611 9.51 -29.29 -14.38
C ASN A 611 8.44 -29.23 -13.26
N SER A 612 7.43 -28.36 -13.39
CA SER A 612 6.55 -27.96 -12.26
C SER A 612 5.10 -28.37 -12.45
N VAL A 613 4.42 -28.69 -11.35
CA VAL A 613 3.04 -29.23 -11.36
C VAL A 613 2.12 -28.37 -10.51
N ASP A 614 0.88 -28.14 -10.97
CA ASP A 614 -0.14 -27.33 -10.27
C ASP A 614 0.35 -25.87 -10.08
N VAL A 615 0.40 -25.09 -11.17
CA VAL A 615 0.90 -23.69 -11.17
C VAL A 615 -0.17 -22.71 -11.64
N GLY A 616 -0.62 -21.84 -10.75
CA GLY A 616 -1.57 -20.76 -11.03
C GLY A 616 -0.89 -19.39 -11.12
N ILE A 617 -1.20 -18.61 -12.16
CA ILE A 617 -0.73 -17.24 -12.40
C ILE A 617 -1.94 -16.35 -12.66
N TYR A 618 -2.21 -15.41 -11.74
CA TYR A 618 -3.49 -14.71 -11.66
C TYR A 618 -3.35 -13.19 -11.52
N ASN A 619 -4.31 -12.44 -12.08
CA ASN A 619 -4.57 -11.02 -11.80
C ASN A 619 -3.35 -10.09 -11.96
N SER A 620 -2.40 -10.43 -12.84
CA SER A 620 -1.06 -9.82 -12.88
C SER A 620 -0.82 -8.99 -14.14
N VAL A 621 0.10 -8.03 -14.05
CA VAL A 621 0.50 -7.15 -15.16
C VAL A 621 1.97 -7.37 -15.48
N ILE A 622 2.30 -7.69 -16.73
CA ILE A 622 3.65 -8.05 -17.16
C ILE A 622 4.04 -7.26 -18.41
N SER A 623 5.09 -6.45 -18.28
CA SER A 623 5.80 -5.79 -19.37
C SER A 623 7.26 -6.22 -19.35
N SER A 624 7.79 -6.71 -20.47
CA SER A 624 9.14 -7.26 -20.60
C SER A 624 9.68 -7.09 -22.02
N GLY A 625 10.97 -7.38 -22.23
CA GLY A 625 11.57 -7.52 -23.57
C GLY A 625 11.68 -8.97 -24.05
N ASP A 626 11.04 -9.92 -23.35
CA ASP A 626 10.87 -11.31 -23.80
C ASP A 626 9.49 -11.86 -23.37
N ASP A 627 9.29 -13.18 -23.32
CA ASP A 627 8.01 -13.85 -23.01
C ASP A 627 7.42 -13.40 -21.64
N CYS A 628 6.14 -13.02 -21.59
CA CYS A 628 5.45 -12.69 -20.32
C CYS A 628 5.38 -13.91 -19.40
N VAL A 629 5.04 -15.07 -19.97
CA VAL A 629 5.02 -16.37 -19.31
C VAL A 629 5.60 -17.38 -20.28
N SER A 630 6.64 -18.09 -19.87
CA SER A 630 7.30 -19.14 -20.66
C SER A 630 7.24 -20.49 -19.94
N ILE A 631 6.63 -21.50 -20.57
CA ILE A 631 6.38 -22.84 -20.01
C ILE A 631 7.37 -23.83 -20.63
N GLY A 632 8.35 -24.26 -19.85
CA GLY A 632 9.38 -25.23 -20.21
C GLY A 632 8.91 -26.68 -20.12
N ALA A 633 9.84 -27.62 -20.35
CA ALA A 633 9.57 -29.05 -20.32
C ALA A 633 9.28 -29.56 -18.89
N GLY A 634 8.54 -30.66 -18.80
CA GLY A 634 8.20 -31.31 -17.52
C GLY A 634 7.07 -30.64 -16.75
N SER A 635 6.46 -29.58 -17.30
CA SER A 635 5.41 -28.80 -16.64
C SER A 635 4.01 -29.38 -16.90
N THR A 636 3.13 -29.38 -15.90
CA THR A 636 1.77 -29.96 -15.98
C THR A 636 0.76 -29.21 -15.11
N ASN A 637 -0.49 -29.09 -15.56
CA ASN A 637 -1.57 -28.41 -14.84
C ASN A 637 -1.23 -26.94 -14.53
N ILE A 638 -1.10 -26.15 -15.61
CA ILE A 638 -0.69 -24.74 -15.56
C ILE A 638 -1.90 -23.87 -15.91
N HIS A 639 -2.23 -22.88 -15.07
CA HIS A 639 -3.36 -21.99 -15.27
C HIS A 639 -2.94 -20.53 -15.23
N VAL A 640 -3.06 -19.81 -16.35
CA VAL A 640 -2.87 -18.37 -16.45
C VAL A 640 -4.23 -17.71 -16.59
N ARG A 641 -4.61 -16.77 -15.72
CA ARG A 641 -5.92 -16.10 -15.78
C ARG A 641 -5.85 -14.62 -15.43
N ASN A 642 -6.62 -13.78 -16.15
CA ASN A 642 -6.69 -12.34 -15.91
C ASN A 642 -5.30 -11.68 -15.95
N LEU A 643 -4.50 -12.03 -16.96
CA LEU A 643 -3.17 -11.47 -17.18
C LEU A 643 -3.26 -10.30 -18.16
N THR A 644 -2.63 -9.17 -17.85
CA THR A 644 -2.29 -8.15 -18.86
C THR A 644 -0.83 -8.30 -19.24
N CYS A 645 -0.57 -8.73 -20.47
CA CYS A 645 0.75 -8.97 -21.02
C CYS A 645 1.04 -7.93 -22.13
N GLY A 646 2.10 -7.14 -21.99
CA GLY A 646 2.56 -6.28 -23.08
C GLY A 646 3.05 -4.88 -22.71
N PRO A 647 4.15 -4.40 -23.32
CA PRO A 647 4.91 -5.03 -24.41
C PRO A 647 5.71 -6.26 -23.96
N SER A 648 5.92 -7.24 -24.87
CA SER A 648 6.55 -8.54 -24.60
C SER A 648 6.74 -9.39 -25.86
N HIS A 649 7.22 -10.63 -25.72
CA HIS A 649 7.10 -11.69 -26.74
C HIS A 649 5.84 -12.59 -26.61
N GLY A 650 4.90 -12.30 -25.69
CA GLY A 650 3.64 -13.03 -25.53
C GLY A 650 3.68 -14.13 -24.48
N ILE A 651 2.78 -15.11 -24.60
CA ILE A 651 2.68 -16.28 -23.71
C ILE A 651 3.10 -17.52 -24.50
N SER A 652 4.15 -18.19 -24.04
CA SER A 652 4.87 -19.21 -24.81
C SER A 652 4.98 -20.56 -24.11
N ILE A 653 4.61 -21.63 -24.79
CA ILE A 653 5.02 -23.00 -24.45
C ILE A 653 6.30 -23.30 -25.23
N GLY A 654 7.41 -23.51 -24.53
CA GLY A 654 8.74 -23.82 -25.08
C GLY A 654 9.76 -22.66 -25.05
N SER A 655 10.93 -22.82 -25.65
CA SER A 655 11.26 -23.78 -26.71
C SER A 655 11.50 -25.21 -26.22
N LEU A 656 10.67 -26.18 -26.66
CA LEU A 656 10.73 -27.58 -26.22
C LEU A 656 11.59 -28.47 -27.12
N GLY A 657 12.33 -29.43 -26.55
CA GLY A 657 13.05 -30.47 -27.31
C GLY A 657 14.44 -30.08 -27.84
N LYS A 658 15.08 -29.06 -27.25
CA LYS A 658 16.44 -28.58 -27.64
C LYS A 658 17.44 -29.75 -27.68
N GLN A 659 18.34 -29.78 -28.66
CA GLN A 659 19.33 -30.86 -28.84
C GLN A 659 18.70 -32.27 -28.89
N ASN A 660 17.56 -32.39 -29.57
CA ASN A 660 16.82 -33.64 -29.78
C ASN A 660 16.36 -34.32 -28.46
N THR A 661 16.22 -33.54 -27.38
CA THR A 661 15.75 -34.02 -26.08
C THR A 661 14.25 -34.34 -26.11
N ARG A 662 13.82 -35.19 -25.16
CA ARG A 662 12.40 -35.43 -24.89
C ARG A 662 11.84 -34.33 -24.00
N ALA A 663 10.77 -33.68 -24.43
CA ALA A 663 10.06 -32.65 -23.68
C ALA A 663 8.55 -32.96 -23.64
N CYS A 664 7.94 -32.86 -22.47
CA CYS A 664 6.50 -33.05 -22.29
C CYS A 664 5.90 -31.86 -21.56
N VAL A 665 4.75 -31.37 -22.04
CA VAL A 665 3.90 -30.36 -21.37
C VAL A 665 2.46 -30.80 -21.54
N THR A 666 1.63 -30.74 -20.49
CA THR A 666 0.23 -31.12 -20.60
C THR A 666 -0.70 -30.35 -19.66
N ASN A 667 -1.96 -30.21 -20.05
CA ASN A 667 -2.99 -29.50 -19.29
C ASN A 667 -2.58 -28.04 -18.96
N VAL A 668 -2.61 -27.19 -19.98
CA VAL A 668 -2.29 -25.75 -19.87
C VAL A 668 -3.53 -24.94 -20.25
N THR A 669 -3.96 -24.04 -19.37
CA THR A 669 -5.07 -23.11 -19.63
C THR A 669 -4.57 -21.68 -19.56
N VAL A 670 -4.83 -20.87 -20.58
CA VAL A 670 -4.62 -19.41 -20.57
C VAL A 670 -5.96 -18.75 -20.84
N LYS A 671 -6.48 -17.97 -19.89
CA LYS A 671 -7.87 -17.51 -19.92
C LYS A 671 -8.07 -16.04 -19.52
N ASP A 672 -9.11 -15.40 -20.04
CA ASP A 672 -9.59 -14.06 -19.64
C ASP A 672 -8.47 -13.00 -19.66
N SER A 673 -7.58 -13.04 -20.66
CA SER A 673 -6.32 -12.29 -20.65
C SER A 673 -6.23 -11.26 -21.78
N VAL A 674 -5.42 -10.22 -21.60
CA VAL A 674 -5.15 -9.18 -22.60
C VAL A 674 -3.68 -9.25 -23.02
N ILE A 675 -3.41 -9.38 -24.31
CA ILE A 675 -2.06 -9.31 -24.87
C ILE A 675 -2.00 -8.10 -25.81
N LYS A 676 -1.08 -7.17 -25.55
CA LYS A 676 -1.00 -5.89 -26.28
C LYS A 676 0.42 -5.55 -26.71
N HIS A 677 0.58 -4.87 -27.85
CA HIS A 677 1.84 -4.32 -28.37
C HIS A 677 3.04 -5.30 -28.23
N SER A 678 2.79 -6.57 -28.52
CA SER A 678 3.71 -7.68 -28.28
C SER A 678 4.04 -8.42 -29.57
N ASP A 679 5.23 -9.01 -29.63
CA ASP A 679 5.73 -9.69 -30.83
C ASP A 679 4.94 -10.98 -31.14
N ASN A 680 4.38 -11.64 -30.13
CA ASN A 680 3.46 -12.76 -30.30
C ASN A 680 2.31 -12.65 -29.29
N GLY A 681 1.21 -13.35 -29.57
CA GLY A 681 0.11 -13.54 -28.64
C GLY A 681 0.32 -14.83 -27.86
N VAL A 682 -0.28 -15.92 -28.33
CA VAL A 682 -0.15 -17.26 -27.76
C VAL A 682 0.68 -18.16 -28.69
N ARG A 683 1.72 -18.81 -28.13
CA ARG A 683 2.77 -19.48 -28.91
C ARG A 683 3.09 -20.88 -28.40
N ILE A 684 3.20 -21.84 -29.32
CA ILE A 684 3.85 -23.15 -29.07
C ILE A 684 5.11 -23.22 -29.93
N LYS A 685 6.26 -23.49 -29.31
CA LYS A 685 7.60 -23.38 -29.91
C LYS A 685 8.39 -24.65 -29.60
N THR A 686 8.76 -25.43 -30.61
CA THR A 686 9.52 -26.68 -30.42
C THR A 686 10.68 -26.75 -31.42
N TRP A 687 11.79 -27.33 -30.98
CA TRP A 687 12.99 -27.48 -31.79
C TRP A 687 12.86 -28.64 -32.78
N GLN A 688 13.36 -28.42 -33.98
CA GLN A 688 13.58 -29.51 -34.95
C GLN A 688 14.47 -30.60 -34.34
N GLY A 689 14.07 -31.85 -34.52
CA GLY A 689 14.74 -33.03 -33.97
C GLY A 689 14.22 -33.46 -32.58
N GLY A 690 13.44 -32.61 -31.89
CA GLY A 690 12.88 -32.89 -30.57
C GLY A 690 11.92 -34.09 -30.53
N SER A 691 11.57 -34.54 -29.32
CA SER A 691 10.59 -35.62 -29.11
C SER A 691 9.74 -35.40 -27.85
N GLY A 692 8.67 -36.18 -27.68
CA GLY A 692 7.71 -36.02 -26.57
C GLY A 692 6.40 -35.40 -27.03
N SER A 693 5.68 -34.70 -26.16
CA SER A 693 4.29 -34.28 -26.40
C SER A 693 3.89 -32.96 -25.72
N VAL A 694 3.17 -32.10 -26.44
CA VAL A 694 2.33 -31.02 -25.92
C VAL A 694 0.88 -31.42 -26.13
N SER A 695 0.07 -31.46 -25.07
CA SER A 695 -1.34 -31.89 -25.13
C SER A 695 -2.22 -31.13 -24.15
N TRP A 696 -3.53 -31.11 -24.41
CA TRP A 696 -4.55 -30.50 -23.55
C TRP A 696 -4.24 -29.02 -23.26
N VAL A 697 -4.15 -28.21 -24.31
CA VAL A 697 -3.86 -26.77 -24.19
C VAL A 697 -5.11 -25.97 -24.58
N SER A 698 -5.55 -25.06 -23.73
CA SER A 698 -6.72 -24.20 -23.98
C SER A 698 -6.34 -22.73 -23.86
N PHE A 699 -6.58 -21.97 -24.94
CA PHE A 699 -6.43 -20.52 -24.99
C PHE A 699 -7.83 -19.90 -25.12
N GLU A 700 -8.35 -19.28 -24.07
CA GLU A 700 -9.75 -18.89 -23.93
C GLU A 700 -9.95 -17.40 -23.64
N ASN A 701 -10.87 -16.73 -24.35
CA ASN A 701 -11.27 -15.35 -24.07
C ASN A 701 -10.05 -14.40 -23.95
N ILE A 702 -9.25 -14.35 -25.02
CA ILE A 702 -7.99 -13.57 -25.07
C ILE A 702 -8.18 -12.37 -25.98
N ARG A 703 -8.01 -11.16 -25.43
CA ARG A 703 -8.03 -9.92 -26.20
C ARG A 703 -6.65 -9.57 -26.73
N MET A 704 -6.52 -9.43 -28.05
CA MET A 704 -5.32 -8.96 -28.73
C MET A 704 -5.42 -7.45 -29.03
N ASP A 705 -4.34 -6.71 -28.82
CA ASP A 705 -4.21 -5.31 -29.24
C ASP A 705 -2.86 -5.08 -29.94
N THR A 706 -2.89 -4.92 -31.26
CA THR A 706 -1.73 -4.60 -32.08
C THR A 706 -0.57 -5.60 -31.85
N VAL A 707 -0.91 -6.89 -31.81
CA VAL A 707 0.03 -8.01 -31.60
C VAL A 707 0.56 -8.50 -32.95
N ARG A 708 1.88 -8.75 -33.09
CA ARG A 708 2.46 -9.10 -34.40
C ARG A 708 2.15 -10.54 -34.85
N ASN A 709 2.30 -11.53 -33.98
CA ASN A 709 1.96 -12.92 -34.27
C ASN A 709 0.94 -13.45 -33.23
N PRO A 710 -0.36 -13.10 -33.33
CA PRO A 710 -1.40 -13.44 -32.35
C PRO A 710 -1.48 -14.92 -31.99
N ILE A 711 -1.47 -15.82 -32.98
CA ILE A 711 -1.57 -17.27 -32.78
C ILE A 711 -0.47 -17.97 -33.59
N ILE A 712 0.41 -18.71 -32.92
CA ILE A 712 1.53 -19.39 -33.59
C ILE A 712 1.85 -20.77 -33.01
N ILE A 713 1.98 -21.76 -33.88
CA ILE A 713 2.68 -23.03 -33.62
C ILE A 713 3.91 -23.07 -34.55
N ASN A 714 5.08 -23.34 -33.98
CA ASN A 714 6.33 -23.44 -34.72
C ASN A 714 7.16 -24.62 -34.21
N GLN A 715 7.12 -25.74 -34.94
CA GLN A 715 7.98 -26.91 -34.71
C GLN A 715 9.33 -26.83 -35.46
N TYR A 716 9.57 -25.76 -36.21
CA TYR A 716 10.79 -25.54 -36.99
C TYR A 716 11.85 -24.67 -36.25
N TYR A 717 11.69 -24.43 -34.94
CA TYR A 717 12.52 -23.49 -34.20
C TYR A 717 14.00 -23.88 -34.15
N CYS A 718 14.89 -22.93 -34.45
CA CYS A 718 16.34 -23.06 -34.33
C CYS A 718 17.03 -21.68 -34.24
N LEU A 719 18.34 -21.66 -33.95
CA LEU A 719 19.10 -20.42 -33.67
C LEU A 719 19.68 -19.71 -34.91
N THR A 720 19.84 -20.41 -36.02
CA THR A 720 20.50 -19.90 -37.22
C THR A 720 19.51 -19.79 -38.37
N LYS A 721 19.69 -18.80 -39.27
CA LYS A 721 18.83 -18.66 -40.47
C LYS A 721 18.89 -19.87 -41.41
N VAL A 722 19.90 -20.73 -41.26
CA VAL A 722 20.04 -22.02 -41.95
C VAL A 722 20.18 -23.10 -40.90
N CYS A 723 19.28 -24.08 -40.93
CA CYS A 723 19.27 -25.26 -40.07
C CYS A 723 19.06 -26.50 -40.96
N LYS A 724 19.64 -27.64 -40.58
CA LYS A 724 19.31 -28.90 -41.26
C LYS A 724 17.89 -29.30 -40.88
N ASN A 725 17.00 -29.42 -41.87
CA ASN A 725 15.66 -29.95 -41.63
C ASN A 725 15.75 -31.32 -40.95
N GLN A 726 15.17 -31.43 -39.76
CA GLN A 726 14.99 -32.71 -39.06
C GLN A 726 13.51 -33.04 -39.02
N THR A 727 13.18 -34.31 -39.22
CA THR A 727 11.79 -34.79 -39.36
C THR A 727 11.11 -35.06 -38.01
N SER A 728 11.84 -35.42 -36.96
CA SER A 728 11.24 -35.55 -35.62
C SER A 728 10.96 -34.17 -34.99
N ALA A 729 9.83 -34.07 -34.29
CA ALA A 729 9.45 -32.92 -33.49
C ALA A 729 8.68 -33.38 -32.23
N VAL A 730 8.51 -32.48 -31.26
CA VAL A 730 7.64 -32.71 -30.12
C VAL A 730 6.19 -32.71 -30.63
N TYR A 731 5.47 -33.84 -30.49
CA TYR A 731 4.10 -33.98 -31.00
C TYR A 731 3.16 -32.96 -30.33
N VAL A 732 2.29 -32.31 -31.12
CA VAL A 732 1.33 -31.32 -30.60
C VAL A 732 -0.08 -31.81 -30.91
N SER A 733 -0.88 -31.95 -29.86
CA SER A 733 -2.25 -32.48 -29.93
C SER A 733 -3.18 -31.69 -29.01
N ASP A 734 -4.48 -31.77 -29.25
CA ASP A 734 -5.54 -31.30 -28.32
C ASP A 734 -5.34 -29.83 -27.89
N VAL A 735 -5.24 -28.93 -28.88
CA VAL A 735 -5.04 -27.48 -28.67
C VAL A 735 -6.29 -26.72 -29.11
N SER A 736 -6.94 -26.05 -28.16
CA SER A 736 -8.12 -25.21 -28.39
C SER A 736 -7.75 -23.73 -28.36
N TYR A 737 -8.25 -22.99 -29.36
CA TYR A 737 -8.22 -21.52 -29.42
C TYR A 737 -9.66 -21.01 -29.49
N ALA A 738 -10.17 -20.48 -28.38
CA ALA A 738 -11.58 -20.13 -28.20
C ALA A 738 -11.76 -18.65 -27.78
N GLY A 739 -12.53 -17.87 -28.53
CA GLY A 739 -12.83 -16.47 -28.18
C GLY A 739 -11.60 -15.56 -28.20
N ILE A 740 -10.69 -15.74 -29.16
CA ILE A 740 -9.49 -14.91 -29.31
C ILE A 740 -9.80 -13.76 -30.26
N LYS A 741 -9.86 -12.53 -29.75
CA LYS A 741 -10.41 -11.37 -30.47
C LYS A 741 -9.57 -10.11 -30.38
N GLY A 742 -9.52 -9.31 -31.44
CA GLY A 742 -8.96 -7.97 -31.42
C GLY A 742 -8.09 -7.65 -32.64
N SER A 743 -6.99 -6.93 -32.43
CA SER A 743 -6.18 -6.40 -33.53
C SER A 743 -4.76 -6.97 -33.62
N TYR A 744 -4.23 -7.05 -34.84
CA TYR A 744 -2.87 -7.54 -35.13
C TYR A 744 -2.07 -6.57 -36.02
N ASP A 745 -0.73 -6.63 -35.92
CA ASP A 745 0.18 -5.83 -36.75
C ASP A 745 0.37 -6.49 -38.13
N THR A 746 0.08 -5.74 -39.20
CA THR A 746 -0.01 -6.25 -40.58
C THR A 746 1.32 -6.65 -41.22
N ARG A 747 2.45 -6.56 -40.50
CA ARG A 747 3.76 -7.07 -40.97
C ARG A 747 3.84 -8.59 -41.06
N SER A 748 2.88 -9.33 -40.49
CA SER A 748 2.80 -10.79 -40.55
C SER A 748 1.35 -11.29 -40.52
N PRO A 749 1.08 -12.51 -41.02
CA PRO A 749 -0.23 -13.15 -40.86
C PRO A 749 -0.64 -13.31 -39.39
N PRO A 750 -1.94 -13.19 -39.05
CA PRO A 750 -2.40 -13.27 -37.67
C PRO A 750 -2.33 -14.68 -37.07
N ILE A 751 -2.31 -15.72 -37.92
CA ILE A 751 -2.33 -17.14 -37.55
C ILE A 751 -1.25 -17.86 -38.36
N HIS A 752 -0.36 -18.58 -37.67
CA HIS A 752 0.74 -19.32 -38.29
C HIS A 752 0.94 -20.69 -37.63
N PHE A 753 0.51 -21.76 -38.28
CA PHE A 753 0.71 -23.15 -37.85
C PHE A 753 1.76 -23.84 -38.74
N GLY A 754 3.01 -23.88 -38.28
CA GLY A 754 4.10 -24.61 -38.94
C GLY A 754 4.48 -25.87 -38.17
N CYS A 755 3.95 -27.01 -38.61
CA CYS A 755 4.15 -28.32 -37.99
C CYS A 755 5.01 -29.26 -38.86
N SER A 756 5.77 -30.16 -38.25
CA SER A 756 6.77 -31.01 -38.91
C SER A 756 6.16 -31.93 -39.95
N ASP A 757 6.82 -32.08 -41.09
CA ASP A 757 6.44 -32.96 -42.21
C ASP A 757 6.15 -34.41 -41.79
N ALA A 758 6.84 -34.92 -40.76
CA ALA A 758 6.69 -36.30 -40.30
C ALA A 758 5.94 -36.44 -38.95
N ILE A 759 5.70 -35.34 -38.23
CA ILE A 759 5.01 -35.33 -36.93
C ILE A 759 3.98 -34.18 -36.97
N PRO A 760 2.79 -34.39 -37.55
CA PRO A 760 1.78 -33.35 -37.68
C PRO A 760 1.26 -32.85 -36.33
N CYS A 761 0.75 -31.63 -36.32
CA CYS A 761 -0.10 -31.16 -35.23
C CYS A 761 -1.53 -31.67 -35.46
N THR A 762 -2.21 -32.13 -34.41
CA THR A 762 -3.52 -32.80 -34.53
C THR A 762 -4.52 -32.30 -33.50
N ASN A 763 -5.81 -32.51 -33.76
CA ASN A 763 -6.92 -32.05 -32.91
C ASN A 763 -6.77 -30.57 -32.49
N ILE A 764 -6.49 -29.71 -33.47
CA ILE A 764 -6.45 -28.26 -33.27
C ILE A 764 -7.87 -27.71 -33.49
N THR A 765 -8.43 -27.03 -32.49
CA THR A 765 -9.80 -26.48 -32.55
C THR A 765 -9.76 -24.96 -32.58
N LEU A 766 -10.48 -24.36 -33.54
CA LEU A 766 -10.72 -22.91 -33.61
C LEU A 766 -12.19 -22.59 -33.36
N THR A 767 -12.45 -21.68 -32.42
CA THR A 767 -13.82 -21.25 -32.07
C THR A 767 -13.82 -19.75 -31.76
N ASP A 768 -14.72 -18.98 -32.38
CA ASP A 768 -14.92 -17.55 -32.12
C ASP A 768 -13.63 -16.70 -32.21
N VAL A 769 -12.78 -16.98 -33.20
CA VAL A 769 -11.50 -16.26 -33.44
C VAL A 769 -11.71 -15.11 -34.43
N GLU A 770 -11.42 -13.88 -34.00
CA GLU A 770 -11.67 -12.65 -34.75
C GLU A 770 -10.48 -11.67 -34.63
N LEU A 771 -9.57 -11.71 -35.61
CA LEU A 771 -8.34 -10.94 -35.65
C LEU A 771 -8.33 -10.00 -36.86
N LEU A 772 -8.42 -8.70 -36.57
CA LEU A 772 -8.49 -7.64 -37.58
C LEU A 772 -7.16 -6.88 -37.69
N PRO A 773 -6.79 -6.38 -38.89
CA PRO A 773 -5.62 -5.53 -39.04
C PRO A 773 -5.74 -4.28 -38.16
N ALA A 774 -4.68 -3.94 -37.42
CA ALA A 774 -4.63 -2.73 -36.59
C ALA A 774 -4.52 -1.44 -37.44
N GLN A 775 -4.09 -1.56 -38.70
CA GLN A 775 -4.00 -0.45 -39.66
C GLN A 775 -4.30 -0.96 -41.08
N GLY A 776 -5.18 -0.25 -41.79
CA GLY A 776 -5.67 -0.64 -43.12
C GLY A 776 -6.67 -1.79 -43.09
N ASP A 777 -7.32 -2.05 -44.24
CA ASP A 777 -8.39 -3.05 -44.35
C ASP A 777 -7.92 -4.40 -44.96
N ALA A 778 -6.63 -4.50 -45.29
CA ALA A 778 -6.05 -5.69 -45.91
C ALA A 778 -5.81 -6.80 -44.87
N ILE A 779 -6.65 -7.83 -44.91
CA ILE A 779 -6.51 -9.03 -44.09
C ILE A 779 -5.49 -9.98 -44.74
N ALA A 780 -4.53 -10.48 -43.96
CA ALA A 780 -3.50 -11.40 -44.44
C ALA A 780 -3.93 -12.87 -44.24
N ASP A 781 -3.71 -13.70 -45.26
CA ASP A 781 -4.08 -15.12 -45.22
C ASP A 781 -3.30 -15.90 -44.15
N PRO A 782 -3.97 -16.76 -43.35
CA PRO A 782 -3.32 -17.68 -42.42
C PRO A 782 -2.32 -18.61 -43.09
N PHE A 783 -1.26 -18.96 -42.36
CA PHE A 783 -0.34 -20.03 -42.76
C PHE A 783 -0.67 -21.33 -42.01
N CYS A 784 -0.82 -22.43 -42.75
CA CYS A 784 -0.94 -23.78 -42.19
C CYS A 784 -0.01 -24.74 -42.92
N TRP A 785 0.69 -25.58 -42.17
CA TRP A 785 1.51 -26.67 -42.70
C TRP A 785 1.46 -27.87 -41.77
N ASN A 786 1.11 -29.04 -42.33
CA ASN A 786 0.92 -30.33 -41.66
C ASN A 786 0.13 -30.28 -40.33
N VAL A 787 -1.02 -29.60 -40.35
CA VAL A 787 -1.88 -29.37 -39.18
C VAL A 787 -3.32 -29.82 -39.44
N TYR A 788 -3.86 -30.62 -38.52
CA TYR A 788 -5.17 -31.27 -38.61
C TYR A 788 -6.09 -30.83 -37.48
N GLY A 789 -7.34 -30.53 -37.80
CA GLY A 789 -8.28 -29.96 -36.84
C GLY A 789 -9.60 -29.50 -37.46
N GLU A 790 -10.34 -28.69 -36.72
CA GLU A 790 -11.61 -28.12 -37.16
C GLU A 790 -11.81 -26.66 -36.70
N SER A 791 -12.60 -25.92 -37.46
CA SER A 791 -13.11 -24.60 -37.08
C SER A 791 -14.60 -24.73 -36.79
N GLN A 792 -14.99 -24.63 -35.53
CA GLN A 792 -16.37 -24.85 -35.08
C GLN A 792 -17.28 -23.65 -35.37
N THR A 793 -16.69 -22.48 -35.59
CA THR A 793 -17.38 -21.27 -36.10
C THR A 793 -16.62 -20.72 -37.30
N LEU A 794 -17.21 -19.72 -37.96
CA LEU A 794 -16.45 -18.84 -38.84
C LEU A 794 -15.36 -18.11 -38.03
N THR A 795 -14.21 -17.88 -38.67
CA THR A 795 -13.08 -17.12 -38.13
C THR A 795 -12.77 -15.94 -39.05
N ILE A 796 -12.15 -14.91 -38.49
CA ILE A 796 -11.60 -13.79 -39.25
C ILE A 796 -10.10 -13.69 -38.91
N PRO A 797 -9.19 -13.82 -39.89
CA PRO A 797 -9.41 -14.37 -41.23
C PRO A 797 -9.97 -15.81 -41.24
N PRO A 798 -10.59 -16.25 -42.35
CA PRO A 798 -10.94 -17.66 -42.56
C PRO A 798 -9.69 -18.55 -42.62
N VAL A 799 -9.62 -19.58 -41.76
CA VAL A 799 -8.48 -20.54 -41.75
C VAL A 799 -8.79 -21.73 -42.67
N SER A 800 -8.86 -21.48 -43.98
CA SER A 800 -9.16 -22.51 -44.99
C SER A 800 -8.06 -23.56 -45.18
N CYS A 801 -6.85 -23.30 -44.66
CA CYS A 801 -5.69 -24.18 -44.78
C CYS A 801 -5.59 -25.28 -43.68
N LEU A 802 -6.53 -25.31 -42.73
CA LEU A 802 -6.59 -26.34 -41.68
C LEU A 802 -7.15 -27.65 -42.25
N LEU A 803 -6.40 -28.75 -42.13
CA LEU A 803 -6.79 -30.04 -42.73
C LEU A 803 -7.85 -30.75 -41.86
N GLN A 804 -8.91 -31.26 -42.50
CA GLN A 804 -9.94 -32.05 -41.83
C GLN A 804 -9.58 -33.55 -41.80
N GLY A 805 -9.95 -34.23 -40.73
CA GLY A 805 -9.76 -35.66 -40.53
C GLY A 805 -8.55 -36.02 -39.65
N PHE A 806 -8.26 -37.32 -39.57
CA PHE A 806 -7.09 -37.83 -38.86
C PHE A 806 -5.84 -37.76 -39.74
N ALA A 807 -4.68 -37.53 -39.12
CA ALA A 807 -3.40 -37.66 -39.82
C ALA A 807 -3.19 -39.11 -40.33
N PRO A 808 -2.58 -39.28 -41.52
CA PRO A 808 -2.36 -40.59 -42.14
C PRO A 808 -1.30 -41.46 -41.44
#